data_AF-A0A3N9P6E2-F1
#
_entry.id   AF-A0A3N9P6E2-F1
#
_cell.length_a   1.000
_cell.length_b   1.000
_cell.length_c   1.000
_cell.angle_alpha   90.00
_cell.angle_beta   90.00
_cell.angle_gamma   90.00
#
_symmetry.space_group_name_H-M   'P 1'
#
loop_
_entity.id
_entity.type
_entity.pdbx_description
1 polymer ?
#
loop_
_entity_poly.entity_id
_entity_poly.type
_entity_poly.pdbx_seq_one_letter_code
_entity_poly.pdbx_strand_id
1 'polypeptide(L)'
;MKKQCLLLIFLLALFSISSMMAAEWPSFESIHKPWTRWWWHGNAVDSAEIDRHLREFARVGIGGIEVTSIYGVRGREDDSIPYLSPRYLDILNYTAQQAKSLDLGVDLPPGSGWRCGGLGLDARLADAVVVFAKDTVRSGETFTRRYEEAPQAIYAFSSQGDKINLAAKLQDNLLVWQPPGGTWIVYSVSQKWSGAQVKRPAPGGEGYSFNPYSRASTQSMLRPLTAAFDQLQRENVRSIFHDSFEYTGNWSDSFFAEFKDRRGYDLRQYLPELEGVGAPEIVRRVKCDYRETIADLVRENFILLLKTWSNERGWKLRNQSHGSPANLLDLYGLVDIPEIEIFRFDRDPRVLRFASSAAHVTGKPLVSAESFTWQDEHFHVTLDTMKRSADLLFACGINHIFFHGTAYSPQDAEWPGWLFYASSQINPQNTIWRDLPAFNLYVTRCQSLLQSCQPDNDLLIYWPVYDVWSDAEGLNKMLAVHHPQWITHNPAGHVSAQLDELGVSYDFISDGQIKSARAQGGRIALPGASYESIIVPHCEHMPIETLNALHLLAKEGATILFTDELPRQVPGLFNWQSRQKLLAELSGSLRPDASGVRMVGAGRAVTVTDFERALALLGLAGEPLGRMKKLDWHRKRGASGHLYFFSNRGERIDGWIELGREFASVRIFDPMTGQIGMAKSRGDNSLYLQIESGESLFLQTYAESTSGPEWSYWRRSGVPHHLGGVWHIDFVEGGPALPASCQQKDLASWTMQKEKETWRFAGTARYTLTFDAPVAGQRFYRLDLGRAAESAQVVLNGADVGTLFSRPFALNVELNPSANRLEIFVTNLAANRIRDLDRRGIAWRLFHDINFVNIDYKPFDASDWPIRESGLLGPVTLTPLTKMEF
;
A
#
# COMPACT_ATOMS: atom_id res chain seq x y z
N MET A 1 54.79 -35.08 8.19
CA MET A 1 54.82 -33.65 7.83
C MET A 1 54.46 -33.36 6.36
N LYS A 2 55.06 -33.99 5.34
CA LYS A 2 54.72 -33.68 3.92
C LYS A 2 53.26 -33.98 3.49
N LYS A 3 52.59 -35.00 4.05
CA LYS A 3 51.17 -35.30 3.74
C LYS A 3 50.14 -34.37 4.40
N GLN A 4 50.50 -33.71 5.51
CA GLN A 4 49.60 -32.76 6.20
C GLN A 4 49.66 -31.35 5.58
N CYS A 5 50.82 -30.93 5.03
CA CYS A 5 50.91 -29.68 4.27
C CYS A 5 50.14 -29.73 2.94
N LEU A 6 50.11 -30.88 2.25
CA LEU A 6 49.35 -31.01 1.00
C LEU A 6 47.82 -30.97 1.23
N LEU A 7 47.33 -31.52 2.35
CA LEU A 7 45.90 -31.44 2.70
C LEU A 7 45.49 -30.01 3.08
N LEU A 8 46.37 -29.26 3.76
CA LEU A 8 46.12 -27.86 4.13
C LEU A 8 46.15 -26.93 2.91
N ILE A 9 47.03 -27.18 1.93
CA ILE A 9 47.09 -26.43 0.68
C ILE A 9 45.89 -26.77 -0.23
N PHE A 10 45.37 -28.01 -0.20
CA PHE A 10 44.15 -28.38 -0.94
C PHE A 10 42.88 -27.82 -0.28
N LEU A 11 42.83 -27.73 1.06
CA LEU A 11 41.74 -27.09 1.81
C LEU A 11 41.77 -25.55 1.70
N LEU A 12 42.96 -24.94 1.63
CA LEU A 12 43.10 -23.51 1.32
C LEU A 12 42.79 -23.21 -0.14
N ALA A 13 43.10 -24.11 -1.09
CA ALA A 13 42.67 -23.98 -2.48
C ALA A 13 41.14 -24.12 -2.63
N LEU A 14 40.48 -24.97 -1.84
CA LEU A 14 39.01 -25.08 -1.81
C LEU A 14 38.33 -23.89 -1.11
N PHE A 15 39.01 -23.19 -0.20
CA PHE A 15 38.52 -21.92 0.38
C PHE A 15 38.84 -20.68 -0.49
N SER A 16 39.81 -20.76 -1.40
CA SER A 16 40.17 -19.66 -2.32
C SER A 16 39.56 -19.80 -3.73
N ILE A 17 38.73 -20.82 -3.99
CA ILE A 17 37.97 -20.96 -5.25
C ILE A 17 36.51 -20.48 -5.11
N SER A 18 36.06 -20.07 -3.92
CA SER A 18 34.70 -19.51 -3.73
C SER A 18 34.55 -18.02 -4.08
N SER A 19 35.58 -17.34 -4.61
CA SER A 19 35.49 -15.91 -4.95
C SER A 19 35.30 -15.61 -6.45
N MET A 20 34.76 -16.58 -7.20
CA MET A 20 34.31 -16.38 -8.59
C MET A 20 32.89 -16.91 -8.82
N MET A 21 32.02 -16.84 -7.82
CA MET A 21 30.59 -16.92 -8.10
C MET A 21 30.14 -15.54 -8.57
N ALA A 22 29.59 -15.48 -9.78
CA ALA A 22 28.80 -14.33 -10.20
C ALA A 22 27.76 -14.08 -9.11
N ALA A 23 27.58 -12.83 -8.69
CA ALA A 23 26.46 -12.55 -7.80
C ALA A 23 25.16 -12.83 -8.56
N GLU A 24 24.36 -13.69 -7.98
CA GLU A 24 23.07 -14.10 -8.51
C GLU A 24 21.96 -13.27 -7.85
N TRP A 25 20.77 -13.28 -8.47
CA TRP A 25 19.57 -12.83 -7.79
C TRP A 25 19.37 -13.66 -6.51
N PRO A 26 18.82 -13.08 -5.42
CA PRO A 26 18.42 -13.88 -4.26
C PRO A 26 17.48 -15.00 -4.68
N SER A 27 17.52 -16.13 -3.98
CA SER A 27 16.59 -17.22 -4.23
C SER A 27 15.15 -16.72 -4.08
N PHE A 28 14.31 -17.00 -5.08
CA PHE A 28 12.91 -16.59 -5.03
C PHE A 28 12.12 -17.53 -4.12
N GLU A 29 11.28 -16.93 -3.28
CA GLU A 29 10.36 -17.62 -2.37
C GLU A 29 8.95 -17.11 -2.68
N SER A 30 7.93 -17.78 -2.15
CA SER A 30 6.53 -17.38 -2.29
C SER A 30 6.26 -15.94 -1.85
N ILE A 31 6.96 -15.42 -0.84
CA ILE A 31 6.85 -14.02 -0.39
C ILE A 31 7.52 -13.01 -1.32
N HIS A 32 8.43 -13.45 -2.20
CA HIS A 32 9.05 -12.59 -3.18
C HIS A 32 8.13 -12.37 -4.38
N LYS A 33 7.18 -13.27 -4.65
CA LYS A 33 6.22 -13.14 -5.76
C LYS A 33 5.05 -12.21 -5.37
N PRO A 34 4.33 -11.61 -6.34
CA PRO A 34 3.07 -10.92 -6.06
C PRO A 34 2.00 -11.93 -5.59
N TRP A 35 1.12 -11.50 -4.71
CA TRP A 35 -0.03 -12.27 -4.24
C TRP A 35 -1.32 -11.73 -4.84
N THR A 36 -2.44 -12.44 -4.71
CA THR A 36 -3.74 -11.96 -5.22
C THR A 36 -4.85 -12.14 -4.18
N ARG A 37 -5.73 -11.15 -4.08
CA ARG A 37 -7.03 -11.34 -3.43
C ARG A 37 -7.92 -12.17 -4.35
N TRP A 38 -8.30 -13.36 -3.90
CA TRP A 38 -9.08 -14.32 -4.66
C TRP A 38 -10.55 -14.26 -4.26
N TRP A 39 -11.36 -13.63 -5.11
CA TRP A 39 -12.77 -13.37 -4.82
C TRP A 39 -13.63 -14.60 -5.05
N TRP A 40 -14.23 -15.13 -4.00
CA TRP A 40 -15.14 -16.27 -4.03
C TRP A 40 -16.58 -15.80 -4.02
N HIS A 41 -17.20 -15.72 -5.20
CA HIS A 41 -18.61 -15.34 -5.34
C HIS A 41 -19.52 -16.44 -4.80
N GLY A 42 -20.30 -16.13 -3.78
CA GLY A 42 -21.23 -17.06 -3.13
C GLY A 42 -20.55 -18.28 -2.50
N ASN A 43 -19.21 -18.29 -2.44
CA ASN A 43 -18.40 -19.49 -2.25
C ASN A 43 -18.80 -20.65 -3.17
N ALA A 44 -19.32 -20.36 -4.37
CA ALA A 44 -19.71 -21.34 -5.37
C ALA A 44 -18.46 -21.93 -6.04
N VAL A 45 -17.70 -22.70 -5.27
CA VAL A 45 -16.40 -23.27 -5.64
C VAL A 45 -16.41 -24.79 -5.49
N ASP A 46 -15.58 -25.46 -6.28
CA ASP A 46 -15.34 -26.91 -6.19
C ASP A 46 -13.84 -27.24 -6.28
N SER A 47 -13.49 -28.45 -5.85
CA SER A 47 -12.09 -28.89 -5.75
C SER A 47 -11.35 -28.94 -7.09
N ALA A 48 -12.05 -29.29 -8.18
CA ALA A 48 -11.41 -29.43 -9.49
C ALA A 48 -11.04 -28.07 -10.08
N GLU A 49 -11.94 -27.10 -9.97
CA GLU A 49 -11.66 -25.72 -10.38
C GLU A 49 -10.65 -25.05 -9.45
N ILE A 50 -10.67 -25.34 -8.13
CA ILE A 50 -9.63 -24.87 -7.19
C ILE A 50 -8.25 -25.36 -7.64
N ASP A 51 -8.09 -26.65 -7.94
CA ASP A 51 -6.81 -27.20 -8.41
C ASP A 51 -6.34 -26.50 -9.69
N ARG A 52 -7.25 -26.27 -10.64
CA ARG A 52 -6.97 -25.59 -11.90
C ARG A 52 -6.49 -24.16 -11.65
N HIS A 53 -7.19 -23.41 -10.81
CA HIS A 53 -6.85 -22.02 -10.47
C HIS A 53 -5.50 -21.93 -9.77
N LEU A 54 -5.26 -22.77 -8.75
CA LEU A 54 -4.00 -22.73 -8.00
C LEU A 54 -2.79 -23.10 -8.87
N ARG A 55 -2.93 -24.11 -9.74
CA ARG A 55 -1.88 -24.45 -10.73
C ARG A 55 -1.63 -23.30 -11.69
N GLU A 56 -2.69 -22.63 -12.12
CA GLU A 56 -2.58 -21.48 -13.01
C GLU A 56 -1.90 -20.29 -12.33
N PHE A 57 -2.25 -20.00 -11.07
CA PHE A 57 -1.60 -18.97 -10.26
C PHE A 57 -0.10 -19.27 -10.07
N ALA A 58 0.26 -20.51 -9.73
CA ALA A 58 1.65 -20.93 -9.64
C ALA A 58 2.38 -20.80 -10.99
N ARG A 59 1.73 -21.19 -12.10
CA ARG A 59 2.29 -21.09 -13.47
C ARG A 59 2.61 -19.65 -13.85
N VAL A 60 1.75 -18.70 -13.52
CA VAL A 60 1.99 -17.27 -13.85
C VAL A 60 2.84 -16.54 -12.81
N GLY A 61 3.32 -17.22 -11.77
CA GLY A 61 4.22 -16.64 -10.77
C GLY A 61 3.52 -15.83 -9.67
N ILE A 62 2.27 -16.14 -9.35
CA ILE A 62 1.64 -15.69 -8.10
C ILE A 62 2.22 -16.52 -6.94
N GLY A 63 2.50 -15.86 -5.80
CA GLY A 63 3.11 -16.49 -4.61
C GLY A 63 2.13 -16.86 -3.51
N GLY A 64 0.88 -16.42 -3.61
CA GLY A 64 -0.12 -16.71 -2.60
C GLY A 64 -1.46 -16.05 -2.89
N ILE A 65 -2.44 -16.47 -2.11
CA ILE A 65 -3.84 -16.08 -2.23
C ILE A 65 -4.36 -15.52 -0.91
N GLU A 66 -5.26 -14.55 -1.01
CA GLU A 66 -6.15 -14.16 0.08
C GLU A 66 -7.56 -14.60 -0.30
N VAL A 67 -8.13 -15.58 0.41
CA VAL A 67 -9.46 -16.14 0.06
C VAL A 67 -10.55 -15.25 0.65
N THR A 68 -11.25 -14.50 -0.20
CA THR A 68 -12.24 -13.51 0.24
C THR A 68 -13.64 -13.86 -0.26
N SER A 69 -14.47 -14.33 0.66
CA SER A 69 -15.86 -14.73 0.44
C SER A 69 -16.77 -13.52 0.26
N ILE A 70 -17.43 -13.39 -0.90
CA ILE A 70 -18.31 -12.27 -1.26
C ILE A 70 -19.65 -12.76 -1.83
N TYR A 71 -20.56 -11.83 -2.14
CA TYR A 71 -21.88 -12.10 -2.74
C TYR A 71 -21.83 -13.03 -3.97
N GLY A 72 -22.96 -13.69 -4.25
CA GLY A 72 -23.06 -14.70 -5.32
C GLY A 72 -23.25 -14.18 -6.75
N VAL A 73 -23.33 -15.12 -7.68
CA VAL A 73 -23.68 -14.89 -9.09
C VAL A 73 -25.13 -15.34 -9.34
N ARG A 74 -25.89 -14.54 -10.08
CA ARG A 74 -27.28 -14.81 -10.47
C ARG A 74 -27.35 -16.05 -11.36
N GLY A 75 -28.26 -16.97 -11.06
CA GLY A 75 -28.40 -18.24 -11.76
C GLY A 75 -27.44 -19.33 -11.26
N ARG A 76 -26.65 -19.06 -10.21
CA ARG A 76 -25.72 -20.01 -9.57
C ARG A 76 -25.98 -20.09 -8.05
N GLU A 77 -27.18 -19.74 -7.60
CA GLU A 77 -27.56 -19.76 -6.19
C GLU A 77 -27.48 -21.17 -5.59
N ASP A 78 -27.86 -22.19 -6.36
CA ASP A 78 -27.83 -23.60 -5.94
C ASP A 78 -26.40 -24.12 -5.68
N ASP A 79 -25.39 -23.47 -6.26
CA ASP A 79 -23.98 -23.82 -6.03
C ASP A 79 -23.39 -23.12 -4.81
N SER A 80 -24.08 -22.13 -4.24
CA SER A 80 -23.54 -21.30 -3.16
C SER A 80 -23.33 -22.12 -1.89
N ILE A 81 -22.19 -21.88 -1.23
CA ILE A 81 -21.82 -22.54 0.02
C ILE A 81 -21.89 -21.48 1.13
N PRO A 82 -22.79 -21.62 2.12
CA PRO A 82 -22.89 -20.65 3.20
C PRO A 82 -21.56 -20.51 3.96
N TYR A 83 -21.16 -19.27 4.21
CA TYR A 83 -19.92 -18.94 4.92
C TYR A 83 -19.91 -19.58 6.32
N LEU A 84 -18.77 -20.16 6.70
CA LEU A 84 -18.56 -20.97 7.92
C LEU A 84 -19.41 -22.25 8.06
N SER A 85 -20.17 -22.66 7.04
CA SER A 85 -20.79 -24.00 7.05
C SER A 85 -19.73 -25.12 7.04
N PRO A 86 -20.07 -26.36 7.47
CA PRO A 86 -19.12 -27.47 7.42
C PRO A 86 -18.51 -27.67 6.02
N ARG A 87 -19.33 -27.61 4.96
CA ARG A 87 -18.87 -27.69 3.57
C ARG A 87 -17.91 -26.56 3.19
N TYR A 88 -18.12 -25.35 3.69
CA TYR A 88 -17.19 -24.23 3.49
C TYR A 88 -15.83 -24.50 4.15
N LEU A 89 -15.83 -25.03 5.37
CA LEU A 89 -14.58 -25.35 6.08
C LEU A 89 -13.83 -26.50 5.42
N ASP A 90 -14.53 -27.51 4.92
CA ASP A 90 -13.94 -28.62 4.15
C ASP A 90 -13.24 -28.11 2.89
N ILE A 91 -13.91 -27.27 2.10
CA ILE A 91 -13.34 -26.75 0.84
C ILE A 91 -12.23 -25.72 1.08
N LEU A 92 -12.31 -24.95 2.18
CA LEU A 92 -11.24 -24.03 2.59
C LEU A 92 -9.99 -24.80 3.04
N ASN A 93 -10.16 -25.87 3.83
CA ASN A 93 -9.07 -26.76 4.23
C ASN A 93 -8.42 -27.42 3.00
N TYR A 94 -9.23 -27.92 2.07
CA TYR A 94 -8.75 -28.46 0.80
C TYR A 94 -7.92 -27.42 0.04
N THR A 95 -8.46 -26.21 -0.13
CA THR A 95 -7.77 -25.08 -0.79
C THR A 95 -6.43 -24.80 -0.14
N ALA A 96 -6.37 -24.69 1.19
CA ALA A 96 -5.15 -24.37 1.91
C ALA A 96 -4.08 -25.48 1.78
N GLN A 97 -4.49 -26.75 1.78
CA GLN A 97 -3.59 -27.88 1.54
C GLN A 97 -3.03 -27.87 0.11
N GLN A 98 -3.89 -27.64 -0.90
CA GLN A 98 -3.46 -27.60 -2.30
C GLN A 98 -2.54 -26.41 -2.56
N ALA A 99 -2.86 -25.23 -2.02
CA ALA A 99 -2.02 -24.04 -2.12
C ALA A 99 -0.61 -24.32 -1.56
N LYS A 100 -0.52 -24.91 -0.36
CA LYS A 100 0.77 -25.29 0.24
C LYS A 100 1.54 -26.30 -0.61
N SER A 101 0.87 -27.27 -1.24
CA SER A 101 1.53 -28.25 -2.12
C SER A 101 2.19 -27.61 -3.36
N LEU A 102 1.76 -26.39 -3.71
CA LEU A 102 2.26 -25.59 -4.83
C LEU A 102 3.16 -24.43 -4.40
N ASP A 103 3.60 -24.40 -3.12
CA ASP A 103 4.35 -23.28 -2.52
C ASP A 103 3.62 -21.93 -2.66
N LEU A 104 2.29 -21.95 -2.49
CA LEU A 104 1.46 -20.77 -2.39
C LEU A 104 1.08 -20.53 -0.93
N GLY A 105 1.28 -19.32 -0.43
CA GLY A 105 0.80 -18.94 0.89
C GLY A 105 -0.69 -18.57 0.88
N VAL A 106 -1.35 -18.66 2.03
CA VAL A 106 -2.79 -18.41 2.19
C VAL A 106 -3.04 -17.41 3.31
N ASP A 107 -3.74 -16.33 2.99
CA ASP A 107 -4.28 -15.36 3.93
C ASP A 107 -5.82 -15.42 3.95
N LEU A 108 -6.44 -15.07 5.07
CA LEU A 108 -7.90 -15.06 5.23
C LEU A 108 -8.38 -13.75 5.89
N PRO A 109 -9.49 -13.14 5.43
CA PRO A 109 -10.12 -12.06 6.18
C PRO A 109 -10.81 -12.59 7.46
N PRO A 110 -10.95 -11.77 8.52
CA PRO A 110 -11.68 -12.14 9.74
C PRO A 110 -13.19 -11.95 9.55
N GLY A 111 -13.75 -12.49 8.46
CA GLY A 111 -15.16 -12.39 8.11
C GLY A 111 -15.42 -12.62 6.62
N SER A 112 -16.68 -12.43 6.22
CA SER A 112 -17.08 -12.37 4.82
C SER A 112 -17.17 -10.92 4.36
N GLY A 113 -16.78 -10.63 3.12
CA GLY A 113 -16.57 -9.26 2.67
C GLY A 113 -15.36 -8.63 3.37
N TRP A 114 -15.35 -7.30 3.53
CA TRP A 114 -14.21 -6.58 4.12
C TRP A 114 -14.56 -5.69 5.33
N ARG A 115 -15.81 -5.24 5.46
CA ARG A 115 -16.28 -4.66 6.73
C ARG A 115 -16.74 -5.77 7.65
N CYS A 116 -16.00 -6.04 8.72
CA CYS A 116 -16.23 -7.20 9.58
C CYS A 116 -17.55 -7.10 10.37
N GLY A 117 -18.06 -8.24 10.83
CA GLY A 117 -19.34 -8.35 11.53
C GLY A 117 -20.13 -9.58 11.09
N GLY A 118 -21.47 -9.47 11.10
CA GLY A 118 -22.37 -10.54 10.69
C GLY A 118 -22.40 -11.68 11.72
N LEU A 119 -22.67 -12.90 11.26
CA LEU A 119 -22.53 -14.13 12.05
C LEU A 119 -23.37 -14.15 13.35
N GLY A 120 -24.57 -13.55 13.32
CA GLY A 120 -25.48 -13.50 14.45
C GLY A 120 -25.10 -12.48 15.54
N LEU A 121 -24.30 -11.47 15.21
CA LEU A 121 -23.99 -10.35 16.11
C LEU A 121 -25.28 -9.67 16.61
N ASP A 122 -25.40 -9.51 17.93
CA ASP A 122 -26.52 -8.80 18.56
C ASP A 122 -26.52 -7.32 18.12
N ALA A 123 -27.71 -6.79 17.77
CA ALA A 123 -27.88 -5.41 17.34
C ALA A 123 -27.34 -4.38 18.36
N ARG A 124 -27.33 -4.71 19.65
CA ARG A 124 -26.77 -3.85 20.72
C ARG A 124 -25.24 -3.72 20.66
N LEU A 125 -24.57 -4.66 20.01
CA LEU A 125 -23.12 -4.67 19.79
C LEU A 125 -22.74 -4.15 18.40
N ALA A 126 -23.72 -3.80 17.57
CA ALA A 126 -23.49 -3.26 16.24
C ALA A 126 -22.77 -1.90 16.31
N ASP A 127 -22.11 -1.56 15.22
CA ASP A 127 -21.50 -0.25 15.00
C ASP A 127 -22.50 0.88 15.31
N ALA A 128 -22.08 1.85 16.12
CA ALA A 128 -23.00 2.79 16.77
C ALA A 128 -22.55 4.24 16.65
N VAL A 129 -23.53 5.13 16.52
CA VAL A 129 -23.33 6.58 16.56
C VAL A 129 -23.99 7.18 17.79
N VAL A 130 -23.34 8.17 18.39
CA VAL A 130 -23.88 8.94 19.52
C VAL A 130 -25.09 9.78 19.09
N VAL A 131 -26.07 9.90 19.98
CA VAL A 131 -27.26 10.73 19.82
C VAL A 131 -27.36 11.70 20.99
N PHE A 132 -27.38 13.00 20.68
CA PHE A 132 -27.64 14.06 21.64
C PHE A 132 -29.07 14.56 21.47
N ALA A 133 -29.88 14.45 22.52
CA ALA A 133 -31.17 15.13 22.59
C ALA A 133 -31.09 16.29 23.58
N LYS A 134 -31.60 17.46 23.17
CA LYS A 134 -31.57 18.70 23.95
C LYS A 134 -32.95 19.26 24.17
N ASP A 135 -33.28 19.58 25.41
CA ASP A 135 -34.53 20.25 25.78
C ASP A 135 -34.22 21.51 26.60
N THR A 136 -34.83 22.63 26.22
CA THR A 136 -34.74 23.88 27.00
C THR A 136 -35.85 23.89 28.06
N VAL A 137 -35.49 24.12 29.31
CA VAL A 137 -36.41 24.15 30.47
C VAL A 137 -36.21 25.46 31.23
N ARG A 138 -37.29 26.20 31.48
CA ARG A 138 -37.26 27.48 32.17
C ARG A 138 -37.76 27.36 33.61
N SER A 139 -37.35 28.31 34.45
CA SER A 139 -37.83 28.44 35.82
C SER A 139 -39.36 28.40 35.91
N GLY A 140 -39.89 27.59 36.82
CA GLY A 140 -41.33 27.38 37.00
C GLY A 140 -41.95 26.30 36.10
N GLU A 141 -41.22 25.78 35.11
CA GLU A 141 -41.68 24.65 34.29
C GLU A 141 -41.36 23.30 34.94
N THR A 142 -42.25 22.32 34.76
CA THR A 142 -41.96 20.91 35.09
C THR A 142 -41.58 20.18 33.82
N PHE A 143 -40.30 19.85 33.68
CA PHE A 143 -39.81 19.02 32.59
C PHE A 143 -40.23 17.58 32.82
N THR A 144 -41.00 17.03 31.89
CA THR A 144 -41.44 15.63 31.90
C THR A 144 -41.05 14.99 30.58
N ARG A 145 -40.19 13.98 30.62
CA ARG A 145 -39.76 13.25 29.42
C ARG A 145 -39.79 11.75 29.65
N ARG A 146 -40.49 11.02 28.78
CA ARG A 146 -40.44 9.56 28.71
C ARG A 146 -39.45 9.16 27.63
N TYR A 147 -38.58 8.22 27.96
CA TYR A 147 -37.64 7.61 27.04
C TYR A 147 -38.11 6.19 26.70
N GLU A 148 -37.82 5.74 25.48
CA GLU A 148 -38.06 4.35 25.10
C GLU A 148 -37.10 3.42 25.85
N GLU A 149 -35.81 3.79 25.84
CA GLU A 149 -34.75 3.17 26.62
C GLU A 149 -34.04 4.22 27.47
N ALA A 150 -33.47 3.80 28.60
CA ALA A 150 -32.74 4.69 29.50
C ALA A 150 -31.51 5.30 28.79
N PRO A 151 -31.38 6.64 28.74
CA PRO A 151 -30.19 7.29 28.20
C PRO A 151 -28.92 6.92 28.98
N GLN A 152 -27.78 6.87 28.28
CA GLN A 152 -26.46 6.64 28.87
C GLN A 152 -26.01 7.81 29.77
N ALA A 153 -26.53 9.02 29.53
CA ALA A 153 -26.34 10.17 30.40
C ALA A 153 -27.53 11.13 30.32
N ILE A 154 -27.87 11.76 31.45
CA ILE A 154 -28.81 12.88 31.51
C ILE A 154 -28.23 13.97 32.40
N TYR A 155 -27.92 15.14 31.81
CA TYR A 155 -27.35 16.29 32.51
C TYR A 155 -28.06 17.58 32.12
N ALA A 156 -28.30 18.46 33.09
CA ALA A 156 -28.80 19.80 32.84
C ALA A 156 -27.68 20.83 33.01
N PHE A 157 -27.64 21.81 32.11
CA PHE A 157 -26.66 22.91 32.09
C PHE A 157 -27.38 24.25 32.16
N SER A 158 -27.03 25.09 33.13
CA SER A 158 -27.59 26.44 33.26
C SER A 158 -26.87 27.43 32.35
N SER A 159 -27.52 28.54 32.01
CA SER A 159 -26.86 29.66 31.32
C SER A 159 -25.72 30.31 32.12
N GLN A 160 -25.63 30.04 33.42
CA GLN A 160 -24.57 30.54 34.32
C GLN A 160 -23.42 29.54 34.49
N GLY A 161 -23.50 28.36 33.86
CA GLY A 161 -22.47 27.33 33.90
C GLY A 161 -22.67 26.25 34.96
N ASP A 162 -23.79 26.25 35.70
CA ASP A 162 -24.13 25.20 36.66
C ASP A 162 -24.46 23.90 35.94
N LYS A 163 -24.15 22.77 36.58
CA LYS A 163 -24.31 21.43 36.02
C LYS A 163 -25.02 20.53 37.02
N ILE A 164 -26.10 19.87 36.59
CA ILE A 164 -26.86 18.94 37.45
C ILE A 164 -26.99 17.60 36.74
N ASN A 165 -26.50 16.53 37.38
CA ASN A 165 -26.76 15.16 36.93
C ASN A 165 -28.21 14.77 37.26
N LEU A 166 -29.01 14.47 36.24
CA LEU A 166 -30.41 14.09 36.39
C LEU A 166 -30.64 12.58 36.30
N ALA A 167 -29.60 11.77 36.07
CA ALA A 167 -29.75 10.32 35.90
C ALA A 167 -30.46 9.65 37.10
N ALA A 168 -30.17 10.09 38.33
CA ALA A 168 -30.82 9.56 39.54
C ALA A 168 -32.31 9.92 39.68
N LYS A 169 -32.83 10.84 38.85
CA LYS A 169 -34.24 11.23 38.82
C LYS A 169 -35.05 10.48 37.76
N LEU A 170 -34.41 9.64 36.94
CA LEU A 170 -35.09 8.78 35.99
C LEU A 170 -35.70 7.59 36.73
N GLN A 171 -37.01 7.41 36.64
CA GLN A 171 -37.74 6.27 37.21
C GLN A 171 -38.67 5.69 36.14
N ASP A 172 -38.61 4.39 35.88
CA ASP A 172 -39.42 3.71 34.84
C ASP A 172 -39.39 4.41 33.47
N ASN A 173 -38.17 4.77 33.05
CA ASN A 173 -37.86 5.58 31.86
C ASN A 173 -38.61 6.92 31.78
N LEU A 174 -39.13 7.44 32.90
CA LEU A 174 -39.74 8.75 33.02
C LEU A 174 -38.84 9.67 33.86
N LEU A 175 -38.46 10.80 33.29
CA LEU A 175 -37.80 11.87 33.98
C LEU A 175 -38.81 12.97 34.30
N VAL A 176 -38.94 13.31 35.58
CA VAL A 176 -39.69 14.48 36.04
C VAL A 176 -38.75 15.37 36.83
N TRP A 177 -38.58 16.62 36.40
CA TRP A 177 -37.65 17.55 37.02
C TRP A 177 -38.11 19.01 36.90
N GLN A 178 -37.83 19.81 37.92
CA GLN A 178 -38.00 21.25 37.91
C GLN A 178 -36.65 21.93 38.11
N PRO A 179 -36.29 22.95 37.31
CA PRO A 179 -35.04 23.66 37.49
C PRO A 179 -35.09 24.53 38.75
N PRO A 180 -33.96 24.68 39.48
CA PRO A 180 -33.89 25.51 40.68
C PRO A 180 -34.07 27.02 40.40
N GLY A 181 -33.94 27.45 39.15
CA GLY A 181 -34.11 28.83 38.69
C GLY A 181 -33.38 29.08 37.36
N GLY A 182 -33.77 30.13 36.62
CA GLY A 182 -33.16 30.46 35.32
C GLY A 182 -33.55 29.52 34.16
N THR A 183 -32.75 29.53 33.10
CA THR A 183 -32.94 28.67 31.91
C THR A 183 -31.87 27.59 31.88
N TRP A 184 -32.31 26.35 31.65
CA TRP A 184 -31.47 25.16 31.60
C TRP A 184 -31.63 24.45 30.26
N ILE A 185 -30.57 23.80 29.81
CA ILE A 185 -30.63 22.84 28.69
C ILE A 185 -30.38 21.45 29.28
N VAL A 186 -31.36 20.57 29.16
CA VAL A 186 -31.25 19.16 29.51
C VAL A 186 -30.72 18.39 28.31
N TYR A 187 -29.54 17.80 28.46
CA TYR A 187 -28.93 16.88 27.52
C TYR A 187 -29.27 15.45 27.93
N SER A 188 -29.78 14.66 26.98
CA SER A 188 -29.90 13.21 27.10
C SER A 188 -29.04 12.58 26.02
N VAL A 189 -28.08 11.75 26.41
CA VAL A 189 -27.15 11.08 25.50
C VAL A 189 -27.48 9.60 25.43
N SER A 190 -27.65 9.09 24.22
CA SER A 190 -27.80 7.68 23.93
C SER A 190 -26.97 7.32 22.69
N GLN A 191 -27.11 6.09 22.22
CA GLN A 191 -26.55 5.66 20.95
C GLN A 191 -27.63 5.05 20.07
N LYS A 192 -27.39 5.00 18.77
CA LYS A 192 -28.19 4.24 17.82
C LYS A 192 -27.28 3.50 16.84
N TRP A 193 -27.81 2.47 16.21
CA TRP A 193 -27.11 1.77 15.13
C TRP A 193 -26.71 2.76 14.02
N SER A 194 -25.47 2.64 13.54
CA SER A 194 -24.90 3.52 12.51
C SER A 194 -25.52 3.30 11.12
N GLY A 195 -26.27 2.21 10.93
CA GLY A 195 -26.73 1.74 9.63
C GLY A 195 -25.72 0.83 8.93
N ALA A 196 -24.52 0.62 9.51
CA ALA A 196 -23.49 -0.21 8.91
C ALA A 196 -23.84 -1.71 8.97
N GLN A 197 -23.86 -2.32 7.79
CA GLN A 197 -23.92 -3.76 7.55
C GLN A 197 -22.56 -4.24 7.05
N VAL A 198 -22.28 -5.54 7.23
CA VAL A 198 -21.14 -6.20 6.56
C VAL A 198 -21.16 -5.84 5.09
N LYS A 199 -20.02 -5.41 4.55
CA LYS A 199 -19.91 -4.91 3.19
C LYS A 199 -19.65 -6.07 2.25
N ARG A 200 -20.62 -6.32 1.35
CA ARG A 200 -20.55 -7.27 0.23
C ARG A 200 -20.40 -8.74 0.67
N PRO A 201 -21.19 -9.19 1.67
CA PRO A 201 -21.08 -10.54 2.24
C PRO A 201 -21.47 -11.62 1.22
N ALA A 202 -20.85 -12.79 1.39
CA ALA A 202 -21.34 -14.06 0.85
C ALA A 202 -22.58 -14.53 1.63
N PRO A 203 -23.38 -15.45 1.06
CA PRO A 203 -24.45 -16.13 1.78
C PRO A 203 -23.96 -16.69 3.13
N GLY A 204 -24.69 -16.41 4.20
CA GLY A 204 -24.34 -16.78 5.58
C GLY A 204 -23.39 -15.81 6.30
N GLY A 205 -22.82 -14.84 5.59
CA GLY A 205 -21.94 -13.79 6.13
C GLY A 205 -22.64 -12.47 6.42
N GLU A 206 -23.95 -12.36 6.17
CA GLU A 206 -24.71 -11.12 6.31
C GLU A 206 -24.91 -10.70 7.78
N GLY A 207 -25.18 -9.40 7.97
CA GLY A 207 -25.64 -8.84 9.23
C GLY A 207 -24.93 -7.55 9.62
N TYR A 208 -25.12 -7.15 10.88
CA TYR A 208 -24.59 -5.91 11.41
C TYR A 208 -23.06 -5.89 11.37
N SER A 209 -22.49 -4.73 11.01
CA SER A 209 -21.07 -4.49 11.27
C SER A 209 -20.85 -4.45 12.77
N PHE A 210 -19.74 -5.03 13.22
CA PHE A 210 -19.36 -4.91 14.62
C PHE A 210 -18.91 -3.49 14.94
N ASN A 211 -19.05 -3.09 16.21
CA ASN A 211 -18.53 -1.83 16.72
C ASN A 211 -17.03 -1.97 17.07
N PRO A 212 -16.11 -1.27 16.37
CA PRO A 212 -14.67 -1.37 16.61
C PRO A 212 -14.20 -0.67 17.89
N TYR A 213 -15.06 0.11 18.54
CA TYR A 213 -14.75 0.82 19.79
C TYR A 213 -15.17 0.01 21.04
N SER A 214 -15.85 -1.12 20.87
CA SER A 214 -16.35 -1.97 21.96
C SER A 214 -15.63 -3.31 22.01
N ARG A 215 -14.97 -3.59 23.14
CA ARG A 215 -14.33 -4.88 23.41
C ARG A 215 -15.30 -6.06 23.31
N ALA A 216 -16.51 -5.89 23.85
CA ALA A 216 -17.53 -6.92 23.85
C ALA A 216 -18.00 -7.25 22.43
N SER A 217 -18.14 -6.23 21.59
CA SER A 217 -18.48 -6.37 20.17
C SER A 217 -17.40 -7.17 19.42
N THR A 218 -16.13 -6.79 19.53
CA THR A 218 -15.01 -7.52 18.89
C THR A 218 -14.96 -8.98 19.35
N GLN A 219 -15.09 -9.24 20.66
CA GLN A 219 -15.09 -10.61 21.19
C GLN A 219 -16.28 -11.43 20.68
N SER A 220 -17.45 -10.80 20.53
CA SER A 220 -18.64 -11.47 19.98
C SER A 220 -18.43 -11.85 18.51
N MET A 221 -17.82 -10.96 17.72
CA MET A 221 -17.47 -11.22 16.31
C MET A 221 -16.44 -12.36 16.18
N LEU A 222 -15.41 -12.39 17.05
CA LEU A 222 -14.35 -13.41 16.99
C LEU A 222 -14.80 -14.80 17.45
N ARG A 223 -15.89 -14.93 18.21
CA ARG A 223 -16.35 -16.23 18.74
C ARG A 223 -16.75 -17.25 17.65
N PRO A 224 -17.65 -16.94 16.69
CA PRO A 224 -17.95 -17.87 15.61
C PRO A 224 -16.73 -18.17 14.73
N LEU A 225 -15.88 -17.17 14.47
CA LEU A 225 -14.63 -17.35 13.74
C LEU A 225 -13.68 -18.30 14.46
N THR A 226 -13.55 -18.18 15.78
CA THR A 226 -12.77 -19.10 16.62
C THR A 226 -13.25 -20.54 16.44
N ALA A 227 -14.55 -20.78 16.59
CA ALA A 227 -15.13 -22.12 16.46
C ALA A 227 -14.91 -22.73 15.07
N ALA A 228 -14.95 -21.91 14.02
CA ALA A 228 -14.75 -22.35 12.65
C ALA A 228 -13.25 -22.55 12.31
N PHE A 229 -12.43 -21.55 12.57
CA PHE A 229 -11.03 -21.51 12.14
C PHE A 229 -10.12 -22.40 12.98
N ASP A 230 -10.52 -22.80 14.19
CA ASP A 230 -9.82 -23.84 14.95
C ASP A 230 -9.96 -25.25 14.35
N GLN A 231 -10.86 -25.43 13.37
CA GLN A 231 -10.98 -26.66 12.59
C GLN A 231 -10.04 -26.68 11.37
N LEU A 232 -9.34 -25.57 11.09
CA LEU A 232 -8.39 -25.50 9.98
C LEU A 232 -7.03 -26.09 10.37
N GLN A 233 -6.33 -26.64 9.38
CA GLN A 233 -4.90 -26.95 9.53
C GLN A 233 -4.08 -25.67 9.60
N ARG A 234 -3.77 -25.25 10.82
CA ARG A 234 -3.19 -23.93 11.12
C ARG A 234 -1.91 -23.66 10.34
N GLU A 235 -1.08 -24.67 10.12
CA GLU A 235 0.19 -24.59 9.38
C GLU A 235 0.06 -24.34 7.88
N ASN A 236 -1.17 -24.29 7.35
CA ASN A 236 -1.45 -24.00 5.94
C ASN A 236 -1.96 -22.56 5.74
N VAL A 237 -2.26 -21.84 6.82
CA VAL A 237 -2.67 -20.43 6.80
C VAL A 237 -1.54 -19.58 7.35
N ARG A 238 -1.20 -18.50 6.66
CA ARG A 238 -0.10 -17.60 7.02
C ARG A 238 -0.59 -16.44 7.88
N SER A 239 -1.67 -15.78 7.48
CA SER A 239 -2.13 -14.58 8.16
C SER A 239 -3.63 -14.36 8.08
N ILE A 240 -4.11 -13.57 9.04
CA ILE A 240 -5.41 -12.91 8.99
C ILE A 240 -5.22 -11.52 8.39
N PHE A 241 -6.08 -11.14 7.47
CA PHE A 241 -6.05 -9.85 6.79
C PHE A 241 -7.23 -8.96 7.20
N HIS A 242 -6.98 -7.84 7.86
CA HIS A 242 -7.98 -6.81 8.06
C HIS A 242 -7.83 -5.71 6.99
N ASP A 243 -8.90 -5.52 6.23
CA ASP A 243 -9.03 -4.48 5.19
C ASP A 243 -9.10 -3.08 5.80
N SER A 244 -9.14 -2.07 4.94
CA SER A 244 -9.24 -0.65 5.27
C SER A 244 -10.38 -0.35 6.25
N PHE A 245 -10.15 0.62 7.13
CA PHE A 245 -11.12 0.97 8.17
C PHE A 245 -12.30 1.74 7.56
N GLU A 246 -13.40 1.03 7.29
CA GLU A 246 -14.63 1.59 6.71
C GLU A 246 -15.86 1.58 7.65
N TYR A 247 -15.63 1.67 8.97
CA TYR A 247 -16.71 1.74 9.97
C TYR A 247 -17.23 3.18 10.09
N THR A 248 -18.55 3.36 10.30
CA THR A 248 -19.19 4.69 10.30
C THR A 248 -19.56 5.18 11.69
N GLY A 249 -19.51 4.31 12.70
CA GLY A 249 -19.76 4.65 14.09
C GLY A 249 -18.73 5.58 14.70
N ASN A 250 -19.09 6.11 15.86
CA ASN A 250 -18.27 7.03 16.65
C ASN A 250 -18.50 6.92 18.15
N TRP A 251 -19.10 5.82 18.61
CA TRP A 251 -19.50 5.67 20.00
C TRP A 251 -19.53 4.21 20.43
N SER A 252 -19.51 3.98 21.73
CA SER A 252 -19.76 2.68 22.35
C SER A 252 -20.58 2.84 23.63
N ASP A 253 -21.18 1.75 24.08
CA ASP A 253 -21.96 1.70 25.31
C ASP A 253 -21.10 2.04 26.55
N SER A 254 -19.85 1.60 26.55
CA SER A 254 -18.85 1.85 27.59
C SER A 254 -18.12 3.19 27.49
N PHE A 255 -18.39 4.01 26.47
CA PHE A 255 -17.55 5.17 26.13
C PHE A 255 -17.32 6.14 27.30
N PHE A 256 -18.36 6.48 28.07
CA PHE A 256 -18.20 7.39 29.21
C PHE A 256 -17.30 6.83 30.32
N ALA A 257 -17.33 5.52 30.54
CA ALA A 257 -16.48 4.86 31.53
C ALA A 257 -15.02 4.84 31.05
N GLU A 258 -14.81 4.40 29.80
CA GLU A 258 -13.50 4.38 29.14
C GLU A 258 -12.87 5.77 29.10
N PHE A 259 -13.64 6.79 28.70
CA PHE A 259 -13.19 8.17 28.68
C PHE A 259 -12.73 8.63 30.06
N LYS A 260 -13.54 8.40 31.10
CA LYS A 260 -13.22 8.86 32.45
C LYS A 260 -11.96 8.19 32.98
N ASP A 261 -11.81 6.89 32.75
CA ASP A 261 -10.63 6.12 33.17
C ASP A 261 -9.36 6.63 32.47
N ARG A 262 -9.45 6.88 31.16
CA ARG A 262 -8.30 7.24 30.32
C ARG A 262 -7.92 8.71 30.35
N ARG A 263 -8.90 9.62 30.50
CA ARG A 263 -8.72 11.08 30.41
C ARG A 263 -8.80 11.78 31.78
N GLY A 264 -9.28 11.09 32.81
CA GLY A 264 -9.24 11.57 34.20
C GLY A 264 -10.40 12.48 34.62
N TYR A 265 -11.41 12.71 33.76
CA TYR A 265 -12.60 13.50 34.11
C TYR A 265 -13.88 12.96 33.48
N ASP A 266 -15.03 13.39 34.01
CA ASP A 266 -16.34 12.93 33.54
C ASP A 266 -16.83 13.75 32.34
N LEU A 267 -16.74 13.16 31.13
CA LEU A 267 -17.22 13.79 29.88
C LEU A 267 -18.69 14.20 29.93
N ARG A 268 -19.52 13.56 30.77
CA ARG A 268 -20.93 13.93 30.92
C ARG A 268 -21.12 15.36 31.43
N GLN A 269 -20.09 15.95 32.04
CA GLN A 269 -20.10 17.35 32.48
C GLN A 269 -19.69 18.33 31.37
N TYR A 270 -19.39 17.86 30.16
CA TYR A 270 -18.87 18.66 29.05
C TYR A 270 -19.59 18.34 27.72
N LEU A 271 -20.86 17.94 27.81
CA LEU A 271 -21.67 17.60 26.63
C LEU A 271 -21.89 18.80 25.70
N PRO A 272 -22.14 20.05 26.19
CA PRO A 272 -22.18 21.21 25.31
C PRO A 272 -20.88 21.39 24.52
N GLU A 273 -19.73 21.29 25.19
CA GLU A 273 -18.43 21.50 24.57
C GLU A 273 -18.08 20.38 23.57
N LEU A 274 -18.49 19.14 23.85
CA LEU A 274 -18.38 18.03 22.90
C LEU A 274 -19.21 18.28 21.63
N GLU A 275 -20.40 18.89 21.74
CA GLU A 275 -21.20 19.36 20.60
C GLU A 275 -20.68 20.65 19.95
N GLY A 276 -19.60 21.25 20.48
CA GLY A 276 -19.01 22.47 19.96
C GLY A 276 -19.57 23.77 20.52
N VAL A 277 -20.34 23.70 21.61
CA VAL A 277 -20.93 24.85 22.30
C VAL A 277 -20.12 25.20 23.54
N GLY A 278 -19.54 26.40 23.58
CA GLY A 278 -18.80 26.90 24.73
C GLY A 278 -17.59 27.74 24.32
N ALA A 279 -16.67 27.96 25.25
CA ALA A 279 -15.41 28.62 24.94
C ALA A 279 -14.61 27.77 23.93
N PRO A 280 -14.12 28.34 22.80
CA PRO A 280 -13.43 27.58 21.76
C PRO A 280 -12.27 26.71 22.24
N GLU A 281 -11.52 27.21 23.24
CA GLU A 281 -10.40 26.49 23.85
C GLU A 281 -10.84 25.20 24.57
N ILE A 282 -11.96 25.27 25.30
CA ILE A 282 -12.49 24.11 26.03
C ILE A 282 -13.08 23.11 25.05
N VAL A 283 -13.81 23.58 24.02
CA VAL A 283 -14.34 22.74 22.94
C VAL A 283 -13.23 21.93 22.28
N ARG A 284 -12.14 22.60 21.88
CA ARG A 284 -10.96 21.98 21.27
C ARG A 284 -10.37 20.88 22.13
N ARG A 285 -10.16 21.17 23.42
CA ARG A 285 -9.58 20.23 24.39
C ARG A 285 -10.47 19.01 24.64
N VAL A 286 -11.77 19.23 24.83
CA VAL A 286 -12.74 18.13 25.03
C VAL A 286 -12.83 17.23 23.80
N LYS A 287 -12.84 17.82 22.59
CA LYS A 287 -12.86 17.05 21.34
C LYS A 287 -11.55 16.29 21.08
N CYS A 288 -10.42 16.87 21.47
CA CYS A 288 -9.13 16.19 21.45
C CYS A 288 -9.15 14.93 22.32
N ASP A 289 -9.55 15.05 23.59
CA ASP A 289 -9.65 13.92 24.51
C ASP A 289 -10.64 12.85 24.02
N TYR A 290 -11.75 13.27 23.40
CA TYR A 290 -12.73 12.36 22.79
C TYR A 290 -12.11 11.55 21.66
N ARG A 291 -11.38 12.20 20.73
CA ARG A 291 -10.74 11.54 19.60
C ARG A 291 -9.59 10.65 20.01
N GLU A 292 -8.80 11.08 20.99
CA GLU A 292 -7.75 10.24 21.58
C GLU A 292 -8.37 9.00 22.25
N THR A 293 -9.51 9.14 22.93
CA THR A 293 -10.23 7.98 23.49
C THR A 293 -10.72 7.05 22.39
N ILE A 294 -11.31 7.58 21.31
CA ILE A 294 -11.69 6.77 20.14
C ILE A 294 -10.49 6.03 19.54
N ALA A 295 -9.35 6.70 19.42
CA ALA A 295 -8.11 6.11 18.90
C ALA A 295 -7.62 4.96 19.79
N ASP A 296 -7.61 5.16 21.11
CA ASP A 296 -7.24 4.13 22.09
C ASP A 296 -8.17 2.91 22.00
N LEU A 297 -9.48 3.13 21.86
CA LEU A 297 -10.46 2.06 21.73
C LEU A 297 -10.26 1.25 20.43
N VAL A 298 -10.05 1.89 19.28
CA VAL A 298 -9.73 1.16 18.03
C VAL A 298 -8.47 0.31 18.21
N ARG A 299 -7.43 0.91 18.80
CA ARG A 299 -6.15 0.25 19.01
C ARG A 299 -6.28 -0.97 19.93
N GLU A 300 -6.90 -0.81 21.08
CA GLU A 300 -6.91 -1.81 22.16
C GLU A 300 -8.08 -2.79 22.06
N ASN A 301 -9.29 -2.29 21.76
CA ASN A 301 -10.51 -3.10 21.71
C ASN A 301 -10.73 -3.77 20.36
N PHE A 302 -9.97 -3.40 19.34
CA PHE A 302 -10.05 -4.06 18.04
C PHE A 302 -8.71 -4.61 17.55
N ILE A 303 -7.78 -3.76 17.10
CA ILE A 303 -6.58 -4.25 16.38
C ILE A 303 -5.70 -5.12 17.27
N LEU A 304 -5.49 -4.76 18.54
CA LEU A 304 -4.73 -5.58 19.48
C LEU A 304 -5.41 -6.93 19.79
N LEU A 305 -6.74 -6.95 19.93
CA LEU A 305 -7.48 -8.20 20.16
C LEU A 305 -7.41 -9.11 18.94
N LEU A 306 -7.60 -8.56 17.74
CA LEU A 306 -7.48 -9.31 16.50
C LEU A 306 -6.06 -9.86 16.31
N LYS A 307 -5.03 -9.06 16.62
CA LYS A 307 -3.64 -9.51 16.60
C LYS A 307 -3.41 -10.67 17.55
N THR A 308 -3.85 -10.52 18.80
CA THR A 308 -3.67 -11.55 19.83
C THR A 308 -4.37 -12.84 19.41
N TRP A 309 -5.62 -12.73 18.95
CA TRP A 309 -6.41 -13.86 18.46
C TRP A 309 -5.77 -14.58 17.27
N SER A 310 -5.16 -13.84 16.33
CA SER A 310 -4.43 -14.41 15.20
C SER A 310 -3.15 -15.12 15.66
N ASN A 311 -2.35 -14.46 16.49
CA ASN A 311 -1.05 -14.97 16.95
C ASN A 311 -1.18 -16.22 17.84
N GLU A 312 -2.26 -16.33 18.63
CA GLU A 312 -2.59 -17.54 19.41
C GLU A 312 -2.77 -18.79 18.52
N ARG A 313 -3.05 -18.61 17.22
CA ARG A 313 -3.15 -19.69 16.22
C ARG A 313 -1.88 -19.90 15.41
N GLY A 314 -0.82 -19.12 15.69
CA GLY A 314 0.42 -19.13 14.91
C GLY A 314 0.34 -18.35 13.61
N TRP A 315 -0.73 -17.58 13.40
CA TRP A 315 -0.93 -16.75 12.22
C TRP A 315 -0.47 -15.32 12.47
N LYS A 316 -0.05 -14.64 11.41
CA LYS A 316 0.28 -13.21 11.45
C LYS A 316 -1.00 -12.37 11.35
N LEU A 317 -0.94 -11.09 11.72
CA LEU A 317 -1.95 -10.10 11.33
C LEU A 317 -1.38 -9.16 10.26
N ARG A 318 -2.04 -9.13 9.09
CA ARG A 318 -1.88 -8.13 8.03
C ARG A 318 -3.01 -7.10 8.15
N ASN A 319 -2.70 -5.80 8.09
CA ASN A 319 -3.70 -4.77 8.37
C ASN A 319 -3.53 -3.49 7.54
N GLN A 320 -4.62 -3.06 6.93
CA GLN A 320 -4.80 -1.74 6.35
C GLN A 320 -5.35 -0.77 7.41
N SER A 321 -4.46 0.03 8.01
CA SER A 321 -4.84 0.93 9.11
C SER A 321 -5.51 2.23 8.64
N HIS A 322 -5.31 2.63 7.40
CA HIS A 322 -5.86 3.85 6.83
C HIS A 322 -7.40 3.83 6.84
N GLY A 323 -8.00 5.02 6.78
CA GLY A 323 -9.42 5.23 7.07
C GLY A 323 -9.71 5.33 8.57
N SER A 324 -8.84 4.83 9.45
CA SER A 324 -9.05 4.88 10.90
C SER A 324 -9.00 6.31 11.46
N PRO A 325 -9.77 6.62 12.52
CA PRO A 325 -9.61 7.84 13.28
C PRO A 325 -8.40 7.83 14.23
N ALA A 326 -7.75 6.68 14.40
CA ALA A 326 -6.59 6.50 15.27
C ALA A 326 -5.28 6.90 14.59
N ASN A 327 -4.18 6.97 15.37
CA ASN A 327 -2.86 7.22 14.81
C ASN A 327 -2.42 6.05 13.91
N LEU A 328 -2.33 6.31 12.60
CA LEU A 328 -2.03 5.27 11.60
C LEU A 328 -0.68 4.58 11.84
N LEU A 329 0.34 5.34 12.25
CA LEU A 329 1.68 4.80 12.49
C LEU A 329 1.69 3.82 13.67
N ASP A 330 0.87 4.08 14.70
CA ASP A 330 0.74 3.18 15.85
C ASP A 330 -0.01 1.89 15.48
N LEU A 331 -1.09 2.01 14.68
CA LEU A 331 -1.83 0.84 14.21
C LEU A 331 -0.99 -0.03 13.25
N TYR A 332 -0.29 0.57 12.29
CA TYR A 332 0.65 -0.15 11.43
C TYR A 332 1.80 -0.76 12.23
N GLY A 333 2.37 0.00 13.18
CA GLY A 333 3.44 -0.47 14.05
C GLY A 333 3.01 -1.63 14.96
N LEU A 334 1.72 -1.77 15.24
CA LEU A 334 1.17 -2.82 16.10
C LEU A 334 1.14 -4.19 15.42
N VAL A 335 0.79 -4.27 14.14
CA VAL A 335 0.50 -5.55 13.44
C VAL A 335 1.78 -6.26 12.96
N ASP A 336 1.69 -7.41 12.32
CA ASP A 336 2.89 -8.14 11.87
C ASP A 336 3.30 -7.77 10.44
N ILE A 337 2.31 -7.43 9.60
CA ILE A 337 2.50 -6.96 8.22
C ILE A 337 1.62 -5.71 8.01
N PRO A 338 2.19 -4.50 8.01
CA PRO A 338 1.45 -3.29 7.65
C PRO A 338 1.08 -3.36 6.16
N GLU A 339 -0.15 -2.99 5.83
CA GLU A 339 -0.59 -2.92 4.44
C GLU A 339 -1.14 -1.53 4.08
N ILE A 340 -0.70 -0.98 2.96
CA ILE A 340 -1.31 0.22 2.37
C ILE A 340 -2.12 -0.15 1.11
N GLU A 341 -2.62 0.83 0.38
CA GLU A 341 -3.28 0.62 -0.90
C GLU A 341 -2.89 1.69 -1.92
N ILE A 342 -3.01 1.38 -3.22
CA ILE A 342 -2.77 2.33 -4.31
C ILE A 342 -3.85 2.30 -5.39
N PHE A 343 -4.40 3.49 -5.66
CA PHE A 343 -5.41 3.74 -6.67
C PHE A 343 -4.84 4.62 -7.80
N ARG A 344 -5.66 4.92 -8.81
CA ARG A 344 -5.29 5.88 -9.86
C ARG A 344 -5.03 7.28 -9.32
N PHE A 345 -5.91 7.81 -8.48
CA PHE A 345 -5.90 9.21 -8.02
C PHE A 345 -5.15 9.43 -6.71
N ASP A 346 -5.01 8.38 -5.89
CA ASP A 346 -4.48 8.45 -4.53
C ASP A 346 -3.06 7.88 -4.48
N ARG A 347 -2.18 8.49 -5.27
CA ARG A 347 -0.77 8.09 -5.44
C ARG A 347 0.19 8.98 -4.65
N ASP A 348 -0.29 9.67 -3.63
CA ASP A 348 0.57 10.57 -2.87
C ASP A 348 1.64 9.75 -2.11
N PRO A 349 2.94 9.89 -2.44
CA PRO A 349 3.99 9.09 -1.83
C PRO A 349 4.02 9.23 -0.30
N ARG A 350 3.58 10.40 0.23
CA ARG A 350 3.57 10.65 1.67
C ARG A 350 2.61 9.73 2.39
N VAL A 351 1.43 9.47 1.82
CA VAL A 351 0.45 8.52 2.38
C VAL A 351 1.00 7.10 2.31
N LEU A 352 1.59 6.71 1.17
CA LEU A 352 2.18 5.39 0.97
C LEU A 352 3.29 5.09 2.00
N ARG A 353 4.09 6.11 2.32
CA ARG A 353 5.18 6.01 3.30
C ARG A 353 4.71 5.78 4.73
N PHE A 354 3.44 5.97 5.12
CA PHE A 354 3.02 5.71 6.51
C PHE A 354 3.16 4.23 6.91
N ALA A 355 2.80 3.31 6.00
CA ALA A 355 2.92 1.88 6.28
C ALA A 355 4.39 1.43 6.34
N SER A 356 5.22 1.89 5.38
CA SER A 356 6.65 1.56 5.36
C SER A 356 7.40 2.22 6.51
N SER A 357 7.08 3.46 6.88
CA SER A 357 7.67 4.15 8.04
C SER A 357 7.42 3.37 9.33
N ALA A 358 6.19 2.93 9.57
CA ALA A 358 5.86 2.12 10.74
C ALA A 358 6.57 0.76 10.71
N ALA A 359 6.69 0.12 9.53
CA ALA A 359 7.45 -1.11 9.36
C ALA A 359 8.94 -0.91 9.68
N HIS A 360 9.56 0.13 9.13
CA HIS A 360 10.98 0.45 9.32
C HIS A 360 11.29 0.77 10.78
N VAL A 361 10.51 1.66 11.40
CA VAL A 361 10.70 2.06 12.81
C VAL A 361 10.56 0.87 13.75
N THR A 362 9.65 -0.06 13.46
CA THR A 362 9.37 -1.22 14.33
C THR A 362 10.06 -2.52 13.93
N GLY A 363 10.90 -2.51 12.90
CA GLY A 363 11.72 -3.66 12.48
C GLY A 363 10.94 -4.78 11.78
N LYS A 364 9.87 -4.44 11.06
CA LYS A 364 9.09 -5.41 10.30
C LYS A 364 9.73 -5.67 8.94
N PRO A 365 9.91 -6.94 8.53
CA PRO A 365 10.56 -7.26 7.26
C PRO A 365 9.66 -7.06 6.04
N LEU A 366 8.34 -7.17 6.22
CA LEU A 366 7.36 -7.06 5.16
C LEU A 366 6.46 -5.85 5.38
N VAL A 367 6.24 -5.11 4.30
CA VAL A 367 5.20 -4.10 4.18
C VAL A 367 4.50 -4.31 2.85
N SER A 368 3.19 -4.56 2.91
CA SER A 368 2.41 -4.92 1.74
C SER A 368 1.58 -3.77 1.20
N ALA A 369 1.07 -3.96 -0.02
CA ALA A 369 0.10 -3.04 -0.60
C ALA A 369 -0.96 -3.79 -1.41
N GLU A 370 -2.23 -3.50 -1.11
CA GLU A 370 -3.31 -3.74 -2.06
C GLU A 370 -3.07 -2.87 -3.30
N SER A 371 -2.97 -3.52 -4.44
CA SER A 371 -2.41 -2.94 -5.65
C SER A 371 -3.35 -3.10 -6.82
N PHE A 372 -3.37 -2.03 -7.61
CA PHE A 372 -4.06 -1.93 -8.89
C PHE A 372 -5.59 -1.79 -8.81
N THR A 373 -6.11 -1.33 -7.68
CA THR A 373 -7.53 -0.97 -7.55
C THR A 373 -7.84 0.27 -8.40
N TRP A 374 -8.87 0.20 -9.25
CA TRP A 374 -9.34 1.33 -10.08
C TRP A 374 -8.24 2.07 -10.87
N GLN A 375 -7.25 1.36 -11.42
CA GLN A 375 -6.13 2.01 -12.13
C GLN A 375 -6.54 2.69 -13.43
N ASP A 376 -7.53 2.10 -14.10
CA ASP A 376 -8.26 2.63 -15.23
C ASP A 376 -9.63 1.94 -15.23
N GLU A 377 -10.46 2.20 -16.24
CA GLU A 377 -11.70 1.47 -16.44
C GLU A 377 -11.46 -0.05 -16.60
N HIS A 378 -12.49 -0.87 -16.36
CA HIS A 378 -12.40 -2.30 -16.55
C HIS A 378 -11.88 -2.65 -17.96
N PHE A 379 -10.96 -3.60 -18.03
CA PHE A 379 -10.35 -4.04 -19.30
C PHE A 379 -9.58 -2.94 -20.04
N HIS A 380 -9.33 -1.78 -19.43
CA HIS A 380 -8.50 -0.70 -19.96
C HIS A 380 -7.10 -0.66 -19.34
N VAL A 381 -6.91 -1.40 -18.25
CA VAL A 381 -5.67 -1.44 -17.48
C VAL A 381 -4.59 -2.23 -18.22
N THR A 382 -3.41 -1.63 -18.35
CA THR A 382 -2.25 -2.23 -19.03
C THR A 382 -1.17 -2.64 -18.05
N LEU A 383 -0.33 -3.60 -18.44
CA LEU A 383 0.85 -3.98 -17.65
C LEU A 383 1.83 -2.80 -17.45
N ASP A 384 1.92 -1.83 -18.39
CA ASP A 384 2.67 -0.58 -18.22
C ASP A 384 2.13 0.26 -17.04
N THR A 385 0.81 0.41 -16.94
CA THR A 385 0.18 1.15 -15.83
C THR A 385 0.41 0.44 -14.49
N MET A 386 0.36 -0.89 -14.47
CA MET A 386 0.66 -1.71 -13.29
C MET A 386 2.13 -1.56 -12.88
N LYS A 387 3.08 -1.64 -13.81
CA LYS A 387 4.51 -1.42 -13.53
C LYS A 387 4.77 -0.06 -12.91
N ARG A 388 4.22 1.03 -13.48
CA ARG A 388 4.39 2.37 -12.92
C ARG A 388 3.87 2.50 -11.49
N SER A 389 2.75 1.84 -11.18
CA SER A 389 2.24 1.81 -9.80
C SER A 389 3.15 0.96 -8.88
N ALA A 390 3.64 -0.19 -9.35
CA ALA A 390 4.58 -1.02 -8.60
C ALA A 390 5.90 -0.28 -8.30
N ASP A 391 6.45 0.44 -9.29
CA ASP A 391 7.67 1.24 -9.12
C ASP A 391 7.50 2.30 -8.02
N LEU A 392 6.37 3.00 -8.02
CA LEU A 392 6.08 3.99 -6.98
C LEU A 392 5.97 3.35 -5.59
N LEU A 393 5.31 2.18 -5.49
CA LEU A 393 5.23 1.43 -4.24
C LEU A 393 6.64 1.05 -3.74
N PHE A 394 7.50 0.51 -4.61
CA PHE A 394 8.89 0.18 -4.27
C PHE A 394 9.69 1.41 -3.83
N ALA A 395 9.53 2.56 -4.51
CA ALA A 395 10.17 3.82 -4.12
C ALA A 395 9.68 4.36 -2.77
N CYS A 396 8.47 3.97 -2.35
CA CYS A 396 7.91 4.30 -1.03
C CYS A 396 8.28 3.28 0.05
N GLY A 397 9.08 2.27 -0.25
CA GLY A 397 9.53 1.25 0.69
C GLY A 397 8.62 0.02 0.81
N ILE A 398 7.53 -0.05 0.03
CA ILE A 398 6.68 -1.25 -0.06
C ILE A 398 7.48 -2.39 -0.69
N ASN A 399 7.30 -3.62 -0.20
CA ASN A 399 8.04 -4.76 -0.71
C ASN A 399 7.20 -6.05 -0.86
N HIS A 400 5.88 -5.99 -0.72
CA HIS A 400 5.00 -7.15 -0.87
C HIS A 400 3.63 -6.81 -1.53
N ILE A 401 3.52 -6.97 -2.85
CA ILE A 401 2.37 -6.58 -3.66
C ILE A 401 1.25 -7.61 -3.58
N PHE A 402 0.02 -7.14 -3.38
CA PHE A 402 -1.21 -7.92 -3.51
C PHE A 402 -2.09 -7.34 -4.62
N PHE A 403 -2.51 -8.16 -5.58
CA PHE A 403 -3.46 -7.71 -6.60
C PHE A 403 -4.86 -7.58 -6.01
N HIS A 404 -5.53 -6.48 -6.36
CA HIS A 404 -6.96 -6.29 -6.17
C HIS A 404 -7.69 -6.47 -7.51
N GLY A 405 -8.01 -7.68 -7.95
CA GLY A 405 -7.63 -9.00 -7.46
C GLY A 405 -7.95 -9.97 -8.57
N THR A 406 -8.07 -11.25 -8.26
CA THR A 406 -8.43 -12.30 -9.21
C THR A 406 -9.78 -12.89 -8.81
N ALA A 407 -10.81 -12.78 -9.65
CA ALA A 407 -12.09 -13.40 -9.35
C ALA A 407 -12.04 -14.91 -9.64
N TYR A 408 -12.61 -15.73 -8.76
CA TYR A 408 -12.93 -17.11 -9.11
C TYR A 408 -13.96 -17.11 -10.24
N SER A 409 -13.70 -17.86 -11.30
CA SER A 409 -14.60 -18.12 -12.42
C SER A 409 -14.47 -19.60 -12.81
N PRO A 410 -15.57 -20.37 -12.83
CA PRO A 410 -15.54 -21.76 -13.27
C PRO A 410 -15.38 -21.84 -14.80
N GLN A 411 -14.93 -22.99 -15.31
CA GLN A 411 -14.67 -23.19 -16.74
C GLN A 411 -15.93 -23.15 -17.61
N ASP A 412 -17.09 -23.50 -17.05
CA ASP A 412 -18.39 -23.48 -17.75
C ASP A 412 -19.02 -22.07 -17.82
N ALA A 413 -18.45 -21.07 -17.14
CA ALA A 413 -18.89 -19.69 -17.26
C ALA A 413 -18.56 -19.12 -18.64
N GLU A 414 -19.57 -18.55 -19.31
CA GLU A 414 -19.35 -17.84 -20.57
C GLU A 414 -18.38 -16.66 -20.37
N TRP A 415 -17.49 -16.46 -21.34
CA TRP A 415 -16.57 -15.30 -21.31
C TRP A 415 -17.37 -14.00 -21.21
N PRO A 416 -17.00 -13.04 -20.34
CA PRO A 416 -15.71 -12.87 -19.66
C PRO A 416 -15.51 -13.63 -18.35
N GLY A 417 -16.41 -14.55 -18.01
CA GLY A 417 -16.38 -15.28 -16.75
C GLY A 417 -16.93 -14.45 -15.59
N TRP A 418 -16.71 -14.92 -14.38
CA TRP A 418 -17.07 -14.19 -13.17
C TRP A 418 -16.01 -13.13 -12.86
N LEU A 419 -16.47 -11.96 -12.45
CA LEU A 419 -15.65 -10.76 -12.32
C LEU A 419 -16.01 -10.04 -11.02
N PHE A 420 -15.04 -9.36 -10.45
CA PHE A 420 -15.31 -8.49 -9.31
C PHE A 420 -15.80 -7.13 -9.78
N TYR A 421 -16.70 -6.48 -9.04
CA TYR A 421 -17.29 -5.21 -9.49
C TYR A 421 -16.28 -4.06 -9.69
N ALA A 422 -15.09 -4.15 -9.11
CA ALA A 422 -14.06 -3.12 -9.21
C ALA A 422 -12.95 -3.50 -10.19
N SER A 423 -12.46 -2.51 -10.94
CA SER A 423 -11.31 -2.66 -11.84
C SER A 423 -10.07 -3.07 -11.01
N SER A 424 -9.22 -4.00 -11.45
CA SER A 424 -8.64 -4.10 -12.81
C SER A 424 -8.92 -5.38 -13.63
N GLN A 425 -9.64 -6.37 -13.08
CA GLN A 425 -9.84 -7.68 -13.72
C GLN A 425 -8.55 -8.45 -14.06
N ILE A 426 -7.67 -8.63 -13.07
CA ILE A 426 -6.43 -9.41 -13.23
C ILE A 426 -6.78 -10.89 -13.04
N ASN A 427 -7.30 -11.53 -14.09
CA ASN A 427 -7.80 -12.91 -14.05
C ASN A 427 -7.46 -13.69 -15.34
N PRO A 428 -7.54 -15.03 -15.33
CA PRO A 428 -7.21 -15.87 -16.48
C PRO A 428 -8.00 -15.61 -17.77
N GLN A 429 -9.18 -15.00 -17.66
CA GLN A 429 -10.05 -14.70 -18.81
C GLN A 429 -9.67 -13.38 -19.50
N ASN A 430 -8.89 -12.53 -18.84
CA ASN A 430 -8.40 -11.28 -19.39
C ASN A 430 -7.14 -11.52 -20.23
N THR A 431 -7.04 -10.85 -21.38
CA THR A 431 -5.97 -11.07 -22.35
C THR A 431 -4.58 -10.77 -21.80
N ILE A 432 -4.47 -9.79 -20.90
CA ILE A 432 -3.20 -9.44 -20.24
C ILE A 432 -2.60 -10.60 -19.43
N TRP A 433 -3.40 -11.63 -19.09
CA TRP A 433 -2.96 -12.79 -18.33
C TRP A 433 -1.87 -13.60 -19.04
N ARG A 434 -1.87 -13.61 -20.38
CA ARG A 434 -0.83 -14.28 -21.18
C ARG A 434 0.57 -13.75 -20.86
N ASP A 435 0.70 -12.43 -20.78
CA ASP A 435 1.98 -11.73 -20.62
C ASP A 435 2.27 -11.35 -19.16
N LEU A 436 1.32 -11.60 -18.25
CA LEU A 436 1.46 -11.40 -16.81
C LEU A 436 2.68 -12.10 -16.18
N PRO A 437 3.14 -13.30 -16.62
CA PRO A 437 4.35 -13.91 -16.06
C PRO A 437 5.59 -13.02 -16.14
N ALA A 438 5.73 -12.22 -17.21
CA ALA A 438 6.85 -11.30 -17.35
C ALA A 438 6.79 -10.17 -16.32
N PHE A 439 5.59 -9.62 -16.09
CA PHE A 439 5.34 -8.63 -15.03
C PHE A 439 5.56 -9.22 -13.63
N ASN A 440 5.08 -10.44 -13.36
CA ASN A 440 5.25 -11.09 -12.07
C ASN A 440 6.72 -11.41 -11.77
N LEU A 441 7.50 -11.77 -12.79
CA LEU A 441 8.95 -11.97 -12.63
C LEU A 441 9.68 -10.67 -12.33
N TYR A 442 9.28 -9.56 -12.96
CA TYR A 442 9.78 -8.22 -12.61
C TYR A 442 9.52 -7.89 -11.13
N VAL A 443 8.26 -8.04 -10.67
CA VAL A 443 7.89 -7.83 -9.26
C VAL A 443 8.70 -8.76 -8.36
N THR A 444 8.86 -10.03 -8.75
CA THR A 444 9.60 -11.03 -7.97
C THR A 444 11.05 -10.62 -7.72
N ARG A 445 11.73 -10.16 -8.77
CA ARG A 445 13.10 -9.65 -8.69
C ARG A 445 13.20 -8.42 -7.79
N CYS A 446 12.32 -7.43 -7.96
CA CYS A 446 12.29 -6.24 -7.13
C CYS A 446 12.09 -6.57 -5.64
N GLN A 447 11.08 -7.38 -5.33
CA GLN A 447 10.77 -7.76 -3.95
C GLN A 447 11.89 -8.59 -3.32
N SER A 448 12.53 -9.49 -4.08
CA SER A 448 13.65 -10.30 -3.56
C SER A 448 14.81 -9.45 -3.06
N LEU A 449 15.20 -8.40 -3.79
CA LEU A 449 16.24 -7.47 -3.35
C LEU A 449 15.76 -6.61 -2.17
N LEU A 450 14.58 -6.01 -2.27
CA LEU A 450 14.05 -5.11 -1.23
C LEU A 450 13.81 -5.82 0.11
N GLN A 451 13.38 -7.09 0.10
CA GLN A 451 13.15 -7.88 1.32
C GLN A 451 14.46 -8.39 1.95
N SER A 452 15.55 -8.49 1.17
CA SER A 452 16.87 -8.92 1.66
C SER A 452 17.66 -7.83 2.40
N CYS A 453 17.18 -6.59 2.40
CA CYS A 453 17.88 -5.42 2.94
C CYS A 453 17.14 -4.76 4.11
N GLN A 454 17.89 -4.05 4.94
CA GLN A 454 17.37 -3.28 6.07
C GLN A 454 16.99 -1.85 5.63
N PRO A 455 16.09 -1.16 6.35
CA PRO A 455 15.81 0.26 6.11
C PRO A 455 17.06 1.12 6.27
N ASP A 456 17.17 2.20 5.51
CA ASP A 456 18.35 3.08 5.48
C ASP A 456 17.99 4.55 5.26
N ASN A 457 16.87 4.98 5.86
CA ASN A 457 16.41 6.36 5.81
C ASN A 457 17.22 7.26 6.76
N ASP A 458 17.46 8.51 6.38
CA ASP A 458 18.35 9.43 7.11
C ASP A 458 17.69 10.05 8.35
N LEU A 459 16.44 10.50 8.19
CA LEU A 459 15.74 11.32 9.19
C LEU A 459 14.38 10.75 9.60
N LEU A 460 13.93 11.13 10.79
CA LEU A 460 12.55 10.93 11.22
C LEU A 460 11.78 12.23 11.13
N ILE A 461 10.53 12.19 10.64
CA ILE A 461 9.58 13.30 10.71
C ILE A 461 8.52 12.95 11.74
N TYR A 462 8.42 13.72 12.82
CA TYR A 462 7.34 13.56 13.79
C TYR A 462 5.98 13.87 13.12
N TRP A 463 5.02 12.96 13.29
CA TRP A 463 3.64 13.13 12.84
C TRP A 463 2.78 13.79 13.93
N PRO A 464 2.40 15.08 13.79
CA PRO A 464 1.70 15.82 14.84
C PRO A 464 0.18 15.53 14.84
N VAL A 465 -0.19 14.29 15.19
CA VAL A 465 -1.60 13.84 15.18
C VAL A 465 -2.51 14.69 16.08
N TYR A 466 -1.97 15.26 17.16
CA TYR A 466 -2.74 16.10 18.08
C TYR A 466 -3.22 17.41 17.49
N ASP A 467 -2.58 17.93 16.42
CA ASP A 467 -3.12 19.08 15.70
C ASP A 467 -4.36 18.73 14.88
N VAL A 468 -4.44 17.49 14.40
CA VAL A 468 -5.65 16.95 13.75
C VAL A 468 -6.74 16.72 14.80
N TRP A 469 -6.40 16.10 15.93
CA TRP A 469 -7.38 15.81 16.99
C TRP A 469 -7.84 17.04 17.77
N SER A 470 -7.07 18.12 17.78
CA SER A 470 -7.46 19.38 18.41
C SER A 470 -8.30 20.28 17.50
N ASP A 471 -8.78 19.80 16.35
CA ASP A 471 -9.72 20.58 15.54
C ASP A 471 -11.09 20.74 16.25
N ALA A 472 -11.58 21.97 16.39
CA ALA A 472 -12.87 22.23 17.06
C ALA A 472 -14.09 21.74 16.25
N GLU A 473 -13.94 21.40 14.96
CA GLU A 473 -15.05 21.01 14.09
C GLU A 473 -15.29 19.51 14.03
N GLY A 474 -16.56 19.10 14.08
CA GLY A 474 -16.99 17.70 13.99
C GLY A 474 -16.55 16.84 15.19
N LEU A 475 -16.97 15.58 15.21
CA LEU A 475 -16.52 14.59 16.20
C LEU A 475 -15.43 13.69 15.62
N ASN A 476 -15.66 13.13 14.44
CA ASN A 476 -14.74 12.22 13.78
C ASN A 476 -13.73 12.93 12.88
N LYS A 477 -12.51 12.40 12.82
CA LYS A 477 -11.46 12.79 11.89
C LYS A 477 -10.82 11.52 11.31
N MET A 478 -11.33 11.07 10.17
CA MET A 478 -10.89 9.84 9.50
C MET A 478 -9.64 10.14 8.66
N LEU A 479 -8.61 9.30 8.76
CA LEU A 479 -7.35 9.45 8.02
C LEU A 479 -7.35 8.53 6.78
N ALA A 480 -8.19 8.85 5.81
CA ALA A 480 -8.39 8.05 4.59
C ALA A 480 -7.33 8.31 3.51
N VAL A 481 -7.12 7.34 2.60
CA VAL A 481 -6.24 7.53 1.43
C VAL A 481 -6.86 8.44 0.38
N HIS A 482 -8.19 8.37 0.20
CA HIS A 482 -8.95 9.13 -0.82
C HIS A 482 -9.11 10.63 -0.49
N HIS A 483 -8.61 11.07 0.66
CA HIS A 483 -8.68 12.45 1.12
C HIS A 483 -7.40 12.80 1.92
N PRO A 484 -6.25 12.91 1.23
CA PRO A 484 -4.95 12.99 1.90
C PRO A 484 -4.65 14.37 2.50
N GLN A 485 -5.63 15.29 2.59
CA GLN A 485 -5.44 16.65 3.11
C GLN A 485 -4.88 16.65 4.53
N TRP A 486 -5.20 15.61 5.31
CA TRP A 486 -4.68 15.44 6.66
C TRP A 486 -3.14 15.39 6.71
N ILE A 487 -2.46 14.92 5.66
CA ILE A 487 -0.99 14.99 5.56
C ILE A 487 -0.52 16.08 4.61
N THR A 488 -1.17 16.25 3.45
CA THR A 488 -0.65 17.14 2.40
C THR A 488 -0.74 18.63 2.75
N HIS A 489 -1.65 19.02 3.65
CA HIS A 489 -1.77 20.38 4.18
C HIS A 489 -1.16 20.52 5.58
N ASN A 490 -0.70 19.42 6.18
CA ASN A 490 -0.09 19.42 7.50
C ASN A 490 1.40 19.80 7.38
N PRO A 491 1.97 20.53 8.36
CA PRO A 491 3.39 20.86 8.37
C PRO A 491 4.33 19.67 8.15
N ALA A 492 4.00 18.47 8.65
CA ALA A 492 4.79 17.27 8.40
C ALA A 492 4.90 16.92 6.90
N GLY A 493 3.82 17.10 6.12
CA GLY A 493 3.82 16.85 4.68
C GLY A 493 4.50 17.94 3.85
N HIS A 494 4.65 19.15 4.40
CA HIS A 494 5.48 20.20 3.80
C HIS A 494 6.97 19.93 4.02
N VAL A 495 7.36 19.56 5.25
CA VAL A 495 8.73 19.14 5.56
C VAL A 495 9.15 17.97 4.69
N SER A 496 8.29 16.97 4.55
CA SER A 496 8.59 15.80 3.73
C SER A 496 8.86 16.18 2.27
N ALA A 497 8.06 17.10 1.70
CA ALA A 497 8.25 17.59 0.33
C ALA A 497 9.58 18.35 0.16
N GLN A 498 9.99 19.14 1.16
CA GLN A 498 11.28 19.82 1.15
C GLN A 498 12.46 18.83 1.23
N LEU A 499 12.34 17.77 2.04
CA LEU A 499 13.34 16.71 2.09
C LEU A 499 13.44 15.93 0.77
N ASP A 500 12.30 15.65 0.13
CA ASP A 500 12.25 15.03 -1.20
C ASP A 500 13.03 15.88 -2.23
N GLU A 501 12.84 17.20 -2.25
CA GLU A 501 13.57 18.13 -3.15
C GLU A 501 15.09 18.16 -2.89
N LEU A 502 15.50 17.93 -1.64
CA LEU A 502 16.91 17.91 -1.22
C LEU A 502 17.58 16.54 -1.40
N GLY A 503 16.82 15.50 -1.79
CA GLY A 503 17.32 14.12 -1.91
C GLY A 503 17.55 13.46 -0.55
N VAL A 504 16.82 13.83 0.49
CA VAL A 504 16.97 13.27 1.83
C VAL A 504 15.88 12.25 2.11
N SER A 505 16.27 11.06 2.55
CA SER A 505 15.36 9.97 2.85
C SER A 505 14.81 10.07 4.28
N TYR A 506 13.56 9.68 4.50
CA TYR A 506 12.90 9.81 5.80
C TYR A 506 11.85 8.74 6.07
N ASP A 507 11.54 8.55 7.35
CA ASP A 507 10.35 7.86 7.84
C ASP A 507 9.53 8.80 8.75
N PHE A 508 8.20 8.64 8.77
CA PHE A 508 7.35 9.29 9.77
C PHE A 508 7.35 8.51 11.10
N ILE A 509 7.23 9.22 12.22
CA ILE A 509 7.21 8.63 13.56
C ILE A 509 6.09 9.19 14.45
N SER A 510 5.43 8.34 15.21
CA SER A 510 4.38 8.71 16.17
C SER A 510 4.91 9.06 17.56
N ASP A 511 4.07 9.69 18.38
CA ASP A 511 4.27 9.85 19.82
C ASP A 511 4.62 8.53 20.52
N GLY A 512 3.88 7.46 20.20
CA GLY A 512 4.08 6.13 20.80
C GLY A 512 5.43 5.54 20.45
N GLN A 513 5.84 5.66 19.19
CA GLN A 513 7.12 5.14 18.70
C GLN A 513 8.33 5.91 19.23
N ILE A 514 8.23 7.24 19.40
CA ILE A 514 9.29 8.07 20.00
C ILE A 514 9.67 7.57 21.41
N LYS A 515 8.72 7.08 22.20
CA LYS A 515 8.99 6.54 23.55
C LYS A 515 9.91 5.30 23.53
N SER A 516 9.95 4.58 22.43
CA SER A 516 10.85 3.43 22.24
C SER A 516 12.25 3.81 21.73
N ALA A 517 12.42 5.04 21.24
CA ALA A 517 13.68 5.52 20.72
C ALA A 517 14.73 5.70 21.83
N ARG A 518 16.00 5.51 21.49
CA ARG A 518 17.15 5.76 22.37
C ARG A 518 18.20 6.56 21.62
N ALA A 519 18.97 7.39 22.32
CA ALA A 519 20.13 8.01 21.71
C ALA A 519 21.33 7.04 21.79
N GLN A 520 21.97 6.77 20.65
CA GLN A 520 23.16 5.93 20.59
C GLN A 520 24.15 6.51 19.59
N GLY A 521 25.35 6.89 20.07
CA GLY A 521 26.38 7.47 19.21
C GLY A 521 25.95 8.79 18.55
N GLY A 522 25.11 9.58 19.22
CA GLY A 522 24.55 10.84 18.68
C GLY A 522 23.37 10.65 17.72
N ARG A 523 23.04 9.41 17.35
CA ARG A 523 21.91 9.04 16.48
C ARG A 523 20.70 8.61 17.29
N ILE A 524 19.57 8.51 16.62
CA ILE A 524 18.34 7.90 17.13
C ILE A 524 18.35 6.42 16.76
N ALA A 525 18.35 5.54 17.75
CA ALA A 525 18.21 4.10 17.59
C ALA A 525 16.77 3.67 17.91
N LEU A 526 16.19 2.88 17.01
CA LEU A 526 14.87 2.26 17.12
C LEU A 526 15.01 0.76 16.83
N PRO A 527 13.99 -0.07 17.16
CA PRO A 527 14.06 -1.51 16.95
C PRO A 527 14.43 -1.94 15.52
N GLY A 528 13.95 -1.22 14.50
CA GLY A 528 14.18 -1.60 13.10
C GLY A 528 15.24 -0.81 12.34
N ALA A 529 15.61 0.39 12.81
CA ALA A 529 16.50 1.28 12.07
C ALA A 529 17.18 2.32 12.97
N SER A 530 18.17 3.03 12.42
CA SER A 530 18.82 4.15 13.11
C SER A 530 18.92 5.36 12.19
N TYR A 531 18.59 6.53 12.75
CA TYR A 531 18.41 7.79 12.04
C TYR A 531 19.34 8.85 12.63
N GLU A 532 19.77 9.82 11.83
CA GLU A 532 20.64 10.89 12.35
C GLU A 532 19.93 11.78 13.35
N SER A 533 18.65 12.05 13.14
CA SER A 533 17.89 13.02 13.92
C SER A 533 16.38 12.85 13.75
N ILE A 534 15.62 13.49 14.65
CA ILE A 534 14.17 13.71 14.50
C ILE A 534 13.94 15.17 14.11
N ILE A 535 13.10 15.39 13.11
CA ILE A 535 12.50 16.68 12.78
C ILE A 535 11.10 16.74 13.39
N VAL A 536 10.90 17.74 14.23
CA VAL A 536 9.60 18.17 14.73
C VAL A 536 9.14 19.29 13.82
N PRO A 537 8.20 19.02 12.88
CA PRO A 537 7.58 20.10 12.11
C PRO A 537 6.82 21.03 13.05
N HIS A 538 6.48 22.24 12.58
CA HIS A 538 5.60 23.13 13.34
C HIS A 538 4.36 22.37 13.80
N CYS A 539 4.16 22.33 15.11
CA CYS A 539 2.98 21.75 15.72
C CYS A 539 2.52 22.61 16.89
N GLU A 540 1.22 22.87 16.97
CA GLU A 540 0.65 23.70 18.03
C GLU A 540 0.48 22.88 19.30
N HIS A 541 0.03 21.63 19.17
CA HIS A 541 -0.30 20.73 20.28
C HIS A 541 0.68 19.55 20.36
N MET A 542 1.31 19.37 21.52
CA MET A 542 2.15 18.20 21.80
C MET A 542 1.95 17.73 23.26
N PRO A 543 1.82 16.42 23.50
CA PRO A 543 1.87 15.87 24.86
C PRO A 543 3.20 16.16 25.54
N ILE A 544 3.17 16.40 26.85
CA ILE A 544 4.40 16.64 27.64
C ILE A 544 5.30 15.42 27.57
N GLU A 545 4.72 14.23 27.56
CA GLU A 545 5.41 12.95 27.48
C GLU A 545 6.23 12.83 26.19
N THR A 546 5.70 13.31 25.07
CA THR A 546 6.38 13.34 23.77
C THR A 546 7.52 14.34 23.79
N LEU A 547 7.28 15.58 24.26
CA LEU A 547 8.35 16.58 24.38
C LEU A 547 9.44 16.14 25.35
N ASN A 548 9.08 15.45 26.42
CA ASN A 548 10.03 14.92 27.41
C ASN A 548 10.86 13.78 26.81
N ALA A 549 10.25 12.90 26.01
CA ALA A 549 11.02 11.88 25.30
C ALA A 549 12.04 12.50 24.33
N LEU A 550 11.66 13.53 23.58
CA LEU A 550 12.59 14.30 22.74
C LEU A 550 13.69 14.97 23.58
N HIS A 551 13.35 15.53 24.74
CA HIS A 551 14.31 16.11 25.67
C HIS A 551 15.31 15.08 26.19
N LEU A 552 14.85 13.88 26.55
CA LEU A 552 15.72 12.79 27.00
C LEU A 552 16.66 12.32 25.90
N LEU A 553 16.16 12.17 24.67
CA LEU A 553 17.00 11.84 23.50
C LEU A 553 18.09 12.90 23.29
N ALA A 554 17.73 14.18 23.34
CA ALA A 554 18.69 15.27 23.24
C ALA A 554 19.72 15.21 24.38
N LYS A 555 19.25 15.04 25.62
CA LYS A 555 20.10 14.91 26.82
C LYS A 555 21.13 13.79 26.70
N GLU A 556 20.74 12.67 26.10
CA GLU A 556 21.58 11.48 25.89
C GLU A 556 22.50 11.57 24.66
N GLY A 557 22.45 12.66 23.89
CA GLY A 557 23.41 12.93 22.80
C GLY A 557 22.79 13.19 21.43
N ALA A 558 21.49 13.01 21.26
CA ALA A 558 20.86 13.20 19.96
C ALA A 558 20.75 14.69 19.57
N THR A 559 20.64 14.95 18.27
CA THR A 559 20.14 16.22 17.75
C THR A 559 18.63 16.12 17.55
N ILE A 560 17.88 17.15 17.94
CA ILE A 560 16.44 17.31 17.66
C ILE A 560 16.24 18.60 16.89
N LEU A 561 15.61 18.52 15.72
CA LEU A 561 15.38 19.64 14.82
C LEU A 561 13.92 20.13 14.96
N PHE A 562 13.70 21.44 15.04
CA PHE A 562 12.37 22.08 15.07
C PHE A 562 12.27 23.06 13.91
N THR A 563 11.28 22.94 13.01
CA THR A 563 11.23 23.79 11.80
C THR A 563 10.86 25.24 12.05
N ASP A 564 10.26 25.53 13.20
CA ASP A 564 9.83 26.89 13.54
C ASP A 564 10.02 27.08 15.06
N GLU A 565 8.91 27.15 15.78
CA GLU A 565 8.89 27.24 17.23
C GLU A 565 8.67 25.86 17.87
N LEU A 566 8.99 25.79 19.15
CA LEU A 566 8.63 24.63 19.97
C LEU A 566 7.11 24.58 20.18
N PRO A 567 6.56 23.38 20.47
CA PRO A 567 5.14 23.21 20.74
C PRO A 567 4.63 24.17 21.82
N ARG A 568 3.49 24.79 21.54
CA ARG A 568 2.94 25.87 22.36
C ARG A 568 1.92 25.39 23.36
N GLN A 569 1.14 24.34 23.05
CA GLN A 569 0.01 23.91 23.86
C GLN A 569 0.05 22.42 24.19
N VAL A 570 -0.42 22.07 25.39
CA VAL A 570 -0.73 20.68 25.71
C VAL A 570 -2.09 20.31 25.10
N PRO A 571 -2.28 19.08 24.59
CA PRO A 571 -3.60 18.59 24.19
C PRO A 571 -4.47 18.25 25.41
N GLY A 572 -5.79 18.15 25.20
CA GLY A 572 -6.74 17.69 26.21
C GLY A 572 -7.05 18.68 27.34
N LEU A 573 -8.08 18.38 28.13
CA LEU A 573 -8.65 19.26 29.15
C LEU A 573 -8.11 18.98 30.56
N PHE A 574 -7.87 17.71 30.91
CA PHE A 574 -7.58 17.38 32.30
C PHE A 574 -6.33 18.09 32.82
N ASN A 575 -6.47 18.84 33.93
CA ASN A 575 -5.39 19.64 34.53
C ASN A 575 -4.56 20.46 33.53
N TRP A 576 -5.19 20.93 32.44
CA TRP A 576 -4.46 21.48 31.30
C TRP A 576 -3.65 22.72 31.68
N GLN A 577 -4.10 23.57 32.60
CA GLN A 577 -3.31 24.75 33.01
C GLN A 577 -2.01 24.36 33.71
N SER A 578 -2.03 23.33 34.56
CA SER A 578 -0.82 22.83 35.22
C SER A 578 0.11 22.15 34.23
N ARG A 579 -0.44 21.32 33.33
CA ARG A 579 0.31 20.71 32.23
C ARG A 579 0.93 21.76 31.29
N GLN A 580 0.20 22.84 31.01
CA GLN A 580 0.68 23.96 30.19
C GLN A 580 1.90 24.65 30.81
N LYS A 581 1.95 24.80 32.14
CA LYS A 581 3.14 25.33 32.84
C LYS A 581 4.34 24.39 32.70
N LEU A 582 4.13 23.09 32.89
CA LEU A 582 5.18 22.08 32.71
C LEU A 582 5.70 22.04 31.27
N LEU A 583 4.81 22.15 30.28
CA LEU A 583 5.21 22.26 28.88
C LEU A 583 6.07 23.51 28.66
N ALA A 584 5.67 24.66 29.20
CA ALA A 584 6.44 25.90 29.06
C ALA A 584 7.84 25.80 29.70
N GLU A 585 7.95 25.18 30.88
CA GLU A 585 9.23 24.92 31.54
C GLU A 585 10.12 24.01 30.69
N LEU A 586 9.57 22.90 30.19
CA LEU A 586 10.31 21.94 29.37
C LEU A 586 10.71 22.52 28.02
N SER A 587 9.80 23.23 27.35
CA SER A 587 10.08 23.99 26.12
C SER A 587 11.18 25.03 26.35
N GLY A 588 11.20 25.69 27.52
CA GLY A 588 12.29 26.60 27.90
C GLY A 588 13.66 25.93 28.01
N SER A 589 13.71 24.66 28.42
CA SER A 589 14.95 23.88 28.49
C SER A 589 15.51 23.48 27.12
N LEU A 590 14.63 23.37 26.13
CA LEU A 590 14.95 23.00 24.74
C LEU A 590 15.12 24.22 23.83
N ARG A 591 14.61 25.39 24.22
CA ARG A 591 14.55 26.58 23.39
C ARG A 591 15.95 26.99 22.89
N PRO A 592 16.17 26.96 21.56
CA PRO A 592 17.37 27.51 20.93
C PRO A 592 17.56 28.99 21.24
N ASP A 593 18.81 29.41 21.38
CA ASP A 593 19.16 30.83 21.54
C ASP A 593 19.22 31.54 20.17
N ALA A 594 19.74 32.77 20.13
CA ALA A 594 19.86 33.55 18.88
C ALA A 594 20.74 32.88 17.80
N SER A 595 21.58 31.91 18.17
CA SER A 595 22.35 31.11 17.21
C SER A 595 21.52 30.02 16.51
N GLY A 596 20.30 29.77 16.99
CA GLY A 596 19.44 28.69 16.52
C GLY A 596 19.79 27.32 17.11
N VAL A 597 20.67 27.26 18.12
CA VAL A 597 21.07 26.01 18.80
C VAL A 597 20.90 26.13 20.32
N ARG A 598 20.50 25.03 20.98
CA ARG A 598 20.54 24.87 22.44
C ARG A 598 21.20 23.54 22.78
N MET A 599 22.26 23.57 23.58
CA MET A 599 22.83 22.36 24.16
C MET A 599 21.91 21.80 25.24
N VAL A 600 21.68 20.49 25.20
CA VAL A 600 20.82 19.75 26.13
C VAL A 600 21.58 18.49 26.51
N GLY A 601 22.16 18.44 27.70
CA GLY A 601 23.04 17.35 28.10
C GLY A 601 24.19 17.15 27.09
N ALA A 602 24.31 15.95 26.54
CA ALA A 602 25.33 15.60 25.54
C ALA A 602 24.93 15.95 24.09
N GLY A 603 23.66 16.27 23.83
CA GLY A 603 23.13 16.57 22.51
C GLY A 603 22.60 18.00 22.41
N ARG A 604 21.67 18.23 21.48
CA ARG A 604 21.19 19.58 21.17
C ARG A 604 19.80 19.63 20.57
N ALA A 605 19.11 20.73 20.80
CA ALA A 605 17.92 21.15 20.07
C ALA A 605 18.29 22.28 19.10
N VAL A 606 17.75 22.25 17.88
CA VAL A 606 18.10 23.19 16.81
C VAL A 606 16.83 23.71 16.14
N THR A 607 16.75 25.01 15.91
CA THR A 607 15.73 25.61 15.04
C THR A 607 16.19 25.57 13.60
N VAL A 608 15.38 24.99 12.72
CA VAL A 608 15.65 24.84 11.28
C VAL A 608 15.03 26.03 10.55
N THR A 609 15.82 27.07 10.29
CA THR A 609 15.41 28.16 9.39
C THR A 609 15.71 27.84 7.92
N ASP A 610 16.58 26.86 7.69
CA ASP A 610 17.06 26.40 6.39
C ASP A 610 17.49 24.94 6.53
N PHE A 611 16.88 24.06 5.72
CA PHE A 611 17.15 22.64 5.74
C PHE A 611 18.57 22.30 5.30
N GLU A 612 19.16 23.02 4.34
CA GLU A 612 20.54 22.73 3.91
C GLU A 612 21.53 22.96 5.06
N ARG A 613 21.35 24.04 5.80
CA ARG A 613 22.15 24.33 7.00
C ARG A 613 21.92 23.30 8.10
N ALA A 614 20.67 22.86 8.32
CA ALA A 614 20.36 21.84 9.31
C ALA A 614 20.99 20.48 8.95
N LEU A 615 20.95 20.09 7.68
CA LEU A 615 21.60 18.88 7.19
C LEU A 615 23.13 18.96 7.33
N ALA A 616 23.73 20.10 6.99
CA ALA A 616 25.16 20.33 7.19
C ALA A 616 25.58 20.21 8.67
N LEU A 617 24.73 20.67 9.62
CA LEU A 617 24.98 20.48 11.05
C LEU A 617 24.98 19.00 11.47
N LEU A 618 24.20 18.16 10.79
CA LEU A 618 24.17 16.71 11.00
C LEU A 618 25.30 15.98 10.24
N GLY A 619 26.09 16.68 9.43
CA GLY A 619 27.03 16.04 8.51
C GLY A 619 26.33 15.25 7.40
N LEU A 620 25.05 15.54 7.14
CA LEU A 620 24.27 14.90 6.10
C LEU A 620 24.35 15.70 4.80
N ALA A 621 24.73 15.00 3.73
CA ALA A 621 24.43 15.42 2.37
C ALA A 621 23.26 14.59 1.85
N GLY A 622 22.32 15.25 1.17
CA GLY A 622 21.26 14.56 0.43
C GLY A 622 21.83 13.82 -0.78
N GLU A 623 21.09 12.84 -1.27
CA GLU A 623 21.45 12.06 -2.45
C GLU A 623 21.35 12.92 -3.72
N PRO A 624 22.45 13.14 -4.48
CA PRO A 624 22.42 13.97 -5.69
C PRO A 624 21.40 13.47 -6.73
N LEU A 625 21.29 12.15 -6.87
CA LEU A 625 20.28 11.49 -7.70
C LEU A 625 18.84 11.82 -7.27
N GLY A 626 18.60 12.04 -5.97
CA GLY A 626 17.27 12.28 -5.42
C GLY A 626 16.73 13.64 -5.80
N ARG A 627 17.63 14.56 -6.21
CA ARG A 627 17.30 15.90 -6.70
C ARG A 627 16.95 15.90 -8.19
N MET A 628 17.13 14.78 -8.89
CA MET A 628 16.80 14.67 -10.31
C MET A 628 15.28 14.64 -10.50
N LYS A 629 14.77 15.51 -11.37
CA LYS A 629 13.33 15.60 -11.62
C LYS A 629 12.79 14.32 -12.23
N LYS A 630 11.66 13.84 -11.69
CA LYS A 630 10.94 12.65 -12.17
C LYS A 630 11.77 11.36 -12.09
N LEU A 631 12.73 11.28 -11.18
CA LEU A 631 13.41 10.05 -10.81
C LEU A 631 12.91 9.63 -9.43
N ASP A 632 12.07 8.59 -9.37
CA ASP A 632 11.67 8.03 -8.09
C ASP A 632 12.81 7.15 -7.57
N TRP A 633 13.07 7.19 -6.26
CA TRP A 633 14.18 6.44 -5.67
C TRP A 633 13.88 5.96 -4.25
N HIS A 634 14.58 4.92 -3.84
CA HIS A 634 14.62 4.44 -2.45
C HIS A 634 15.98 3.81 -2.16
N ARG A 635 16.45 3.94 -0.92
CA ARG A 635 17.72 3.37 -0.46
C ARG A 635 17.49 2.44 0.73
N LYS A 636 18.12 1.28 0.68
CA LYS A 636 18.16 0.27 1.75
C LYS A 636 19.60 -0.09 2.06
N ARG A 637 19.84 -0.67 3.23
CA ARG A 637 21.16 -1.14 3.65
C ARG A 637 21.25 -2.64 3.43
N GLY A 638 22.14 -3.05 2.53
CA GLY A 638 22.51 -4.44 2.30
C GLY A 638 23.66 -4.88 3.21
N ALA A 639 24.09 -6.14 3.09
CA ALA A 639 25.17 -6.69 3.92
C ALA A 639 26.55 -6.06 3.64
N SER A 640 26.79 -5.60 2.41
CA SER A 640 28.09 -5.12 1.94
C SER A 640 28.13 -3.62 1.60
N GLY A 641 27.01 -2.91 1.76
CA GLY A 641 26.84 -1.52 1.35
C GLY A 641 25.36 -1.13 1.25
N HIS A 642 25.02 -0.27 0.31
CA HIS A 642 23.67 0.25 0.10
C HIS A 642 23.05 -0.33 -1.17
N LEU A 643 21.76 -0.63 -1.11
CA LEU A 643 20.93 -0.98 -2.25
C LEU A 643 20.07 0.22 -2.60
N TYR A 644 20.20 0.71 -3.82
CA TYR A 644 19.34 1.75 -4.35
C TYR A 644 18.37 1.17 -5.38
N PHE A 645 17.11 1.59 -5.33
CA PHE A 645 16.12 1.40 -6.37
C PHE A 645 15.85 2.73 -7.07
N PHE A 646 15.69 2.71 -8.39
CA PHE A 646 15.33 3.88 -9.19
C PHE A 646 14.23 3.53 -10.20
N SER A 647 13.32 4.46 -10.45
CA SER A 647 12.41 4.42 -11.60
C SER A 647 12.41 5.77 -12.31
N ASN A 648 12.81 5.77 -13.59
CA ASN A 648 12.93 6.98 -14.39
C ASN A 648 11.59 7.30 -15.07
N ARG A 649 10.92 8.36 -14.64
CA ARG A 649 9.72 8.93 -15.31
C ARG A 649 10.04 10.18 -16.12
N GLY A 650 11.32 10.59 -16.14
CA GLY A 650 11.84 11.77 -16.80
C GLY A 650 12.39 11.47 -18.19
N GLU A 651 13.43 12.21 -18.57
CA GLU A 651 14.18 12.00 -19.81
C GLU A 651 15.23 10.90 -19.64
N ARG A 652 15.76 10.38 -20.76
CA ARG A 652 16.87 9.42 -20.74
C ARG A 652 18.06 9.99 -19.97
N ILE A 653 18.62 9.20 -19.05
CA ILE A 653 19.88 9.47 -18.39
C ILE A 653 20.96 8.64 -19.09
N ASP A 654 22.03 9.29 -19.55
CA ASP A 654 23.18 8.66 -20.20
C ASP A 654 24.43 9.47 -19.85
N GLY A 655 25.06 9.12 -18.74
CA GLY A 655 26.16 9.93 -18.22
C GLY A 655 26.65 9.48 -16.85
N TRP A 656 27.62 10.24 -16.35
CA TRP A 656 28.16 10.08 -15.00
C TRP A 656 27.21 10.70 -13.99
N ILE A 657 26.84 9.93 -12.97
CA ILE A 657 26.04 10.38 -11.83
C ILE A 657 26.82 10.15 -10.54
N GLU A 658 26.55 10.97 -9.54
CA GLU A 658 27.14 10.88 -8.21
C GLU A 658 26.14 10.24 -7.24
N LEU A 659 26.63 9.34 -6.38
CA LEU A 659 25.86 8.85 -5.22
C LEU A 659 26.26 9.65 -3.97
N GLY A 660 25.37 9.79 -3.00
CA GLY A 660 25.64 10.47 -1.73
C GLY A 660 26.31 9.59 -0.67
N ARG A 661 26.52 8.30 -0.95
CA ARG A 661 27.21 7.35 -0.06
C ARG A 661 28.46 6.83 -0.75
N GLU A 662 29.56 6.78 -0.01
CA GLU A 662 30.84 6.28 -0.51
C GLU A 662 30.74 4.81 -0.95
N PHE A 663 31.42 4.48 -2.04
CA PHE A 663 31.54 3.10 -2.51
C PHE A 663 32.89 2.84 -3.17
N ALA A 664 33.36 1.59 -3.09
CA ALA A 664 34.51 1.11 -3.85
C ALA A 664 34.10 0.50 -5.20
N SER A 665 32.91 -0.11 -5.26
CA SER A 665 32.35 -0.65 -6.51
C SER A 665 30.82 -0.68 -6.47
N VAL A 666 30.19 -0.72 -7.65
CA VAL A 666 28.73 -0.78 -7.79
C VAL A 666 28.33 -1.87 -8.76
N ARG A 667 27.28 -2.62 -8.43
CA ARG A 667 26.66 -3.61 -9.30
C ARG A 667 25.27 -3.14 -9.70
N ILE A 668 24.97 -3.19 -10.99
CA ILE A 668 23.66 -2.89 -11.55
C ILE A 668 22.87 -4.19 -11.67
N PHE A 669 21.60 -4.15 -11.25
CA PHE A 669 20.62 -5.19 -11.52
C PHE A 669 19.48 -4.58 -12.34
N ASP A 670 19.16 -5.21 -13.46
CA ASP A 670 17.97 -4.89 -14.25
C ASP A 670 16.87 -5.90 -13.94
N PRO A 671 15.84 -5.53 -13.16
CA PRO A 671 14.73 -6.42 -12.83
C PRO A 671 13.87 -6.81 -14.05
N MET A 672 13.86 -6.03 -15.13
CA MET A 672 13.10 -6.37 -16.35
C MET A 672 13.76 -7.54 -17.09
N THR A 673 15.05 -7.44 -17.36
CA THR A 673 15.78 -8.46 -18.15
C THR A 673 16.42 -9.54 -17.30
N GLY A 674 16.69 -9.27 -16.03
CA GLY A 674 17.47 -10.12 -15.14
C GLY A 674 18.98 -9.94 -15.27
N GLN A 675 19.45 -9.02 -16.11
CA GLN A 675 20.88 -8.75 -16.28
C GLN A 675 21.51 -8.19 -15.01
N ILE A 676 22.76 -8.59 -14.78
CA ILE A 676 23.60 -8.17 -13.66
C ILE A 676 24.97 -7.81 -14.20
N GLY A 677 25.57 -6.72 -13.73
CA GLY A 677 26.93 -6.38 -14.10
C GLY A 677 27.54 -5.26 -13.26
N MET A 678 28.86 -5.23 -13.19
CA MET A 678 29.61 -4.19 -12.49
C MET A 678 29.55 -2.88 -13.28
N ALA A 679 29.09 -1.81 -12.62
CA ALA A 679 29.06 -0.47 -13.20
C ALA A 679 30.48 0.06 -13.40
N LYS A 680 30.65 0.96 -14.38
CA LYS A 680 31.88 1.74 -14.52
C LYS A 680 31.86 2.90 -13.52
N SER A 681 32.94 3.04 -12.76
CA SER A 681 33.14 4.07 -11.74
C SER A 681 34.43 4.85 -11.97
N ARG A 682 34.46 6.13 -11.61
CA ARG A 682 35.66 7.00 -11.72
C ARG A 682 36.52 7.06 -10.45
N GLY A 683 36.04 6.52 -9.34
CA GLY A 683 36.72 6.58 -8.04
C GLY A 683 36.52 7.88 -7.27
N ASP A 684 35.66 8.78 -7.76
CA ASP A 684 35.21 10.04 -7.15
C ASP A 684 33.74 9.94 -6.68
N ASN A 685 33.32 8.74 -6.28
CA ASN A 685 31.93 8.40 -5.96
C ASN A 685 30.91 8.57 -7.11
N SER A 686 31.40 8.67 -8.36
CA SER A 686 30.56 8.66 -9.55
C SER A 686 30.59 7.33 -10.30
N LEU A 687 29.45 6.99 -10.90
CA LEU A 687 29.27 5.84 -11.79
C LEU A 687 28.58 6.26 -13.09
N TYR A 688 28.82 5.52 -14.17
CA TYR A 688 28.12 5.73 -15.43
C TYR A 688 26.77 5.01 -15.41
N LEU A 689 25.69 5.74 -15.65
CA LEU A 689 24.33 5.21 -15.70
C LEU A 689 23.72 5.46 -17.09
N GLN A 690 23.08 4.41 -17.63
CA GLN A 690 22.23 4.49 -18.81
C GLN A 690 20.84 3.94 -18.45
N ILE A 691 19.84 4.80 -18.45
CA ILE A 691 18.46 4.42 -18.15
C ILE A 691 17.48 5.27 -18.97
N GLU A 692 16.59 4.61 -19.72
CA GLU A 692 15.58 5.25 -20.55
C GLU A 692 14.36 5.69 -19.72
N SER A 693 13.50 6.52 -20.31
CA SER A 693 12.21 6.87 -19.70
C SER A 693 11.30 5.63 -19.60
N GLY A 694 10.82 5.32 -18.40
CA GLY A 694 10.00 4.16 -18.07
C GLY A 694 10.76 2.97 -17.46
N GLU A 695 12.09 2.99 -17.53
CA GLU A 695 12.95 1.94 -16.97
C GLU A 695 13.19 2.12 -15.47
N SER A 696 13.57 1.02 -14.83
CA SER A 696 13.86 0.95 -13.40
C SER A 696 15.02 -0.01 -13.16
N LEU A 697 15.95 0.36 -12.28
CA LEU A 697 17.17 -0.40 -12.00
C LEU A 697 17.43 -0.46 -10.50
N PHE A 698 18.23 -1.43 -10.07
CA PHE A 698 18.88 -1.40 -8.77
C PHE A 698 20.38 -1.18 -8.89
N LEU A 699 20.95 -0.43 -7.93
CA LEU A 699 22.39 -0.29 -7.75
C LEU A 699 22.76 -0.81 -6.35
N GLN A 700 23.52 -1.89 -6.29
CA GLN A 700 24.12 -2.37 -5.04
C GLN A 700 25.55 -1.84 -4.95
N THR A 701 25.82 -1.01 -3.95
CA THR A 701 27.17 -0.54 -3.63
C THR A 701 27.90 -1.53 -2.73
N TYR A 702 29.23 -1.51 -2.81
CA TYR A 702 30.12 -2.28 -1.96
C TYR A 702 31.15 -1.34 -1.34
N ALA A 703 31.36 -1.47 -0.03
CA ALA A 703 32.42 -0.75 0.68
C ALA A 703 33.83 -1.21 0.24
N GLU A 704 33.96 -2.46 -0.19
CA GLU A 704 35.20 -3.04 -0.70
C GLU A 704 35.11 -3.29 -2.22
N SER A 705 36.27 -3.26 -2.89
CA SER A 705 36.33 -3.52 -4.32
C SER A 705 35.90 -4.94 -4.63
N THR A 706 34.88 -5.09 -5.48
CA THR A 706 34.33 -6.37 -5.89
C THR A 706 34.49 -6.55 -7.40
N SER A 707 34.81 -7.77 -7.83
CA SER A 707 34.92 -8.12 -9.25
C SER A 707 33.66 -8.85 -9.76
N GLY A 708 33.49 -8.89 -11.08
CA GLY A 708 32.40 -9.56 -11.75
C GLY A 708 32.31 -9.18 -13.22
N PRO A 709 31.37 -9.76 -13.99
CA PRO A 709 31.12 -9.35 -15.37
C PRO A 709 30.81 -7.85 -15.44
N GLU A 710 31.38 -7.15 -16.42
CA GLU A 710 31.13 -5.72 -16.59
C GLU A 710 29.73 -5.46 -17.16
N TRP A 711 29.09 -4.40 -16.68
CA TRP A 711 27.88 -3.88 -17.28
C TRP A 711 28.14 -3.42 -18.71
N SER A 712 27.25 -3.82 -19.63
CA SER A 712 27.40 -3.45 -21.04
C SER A 712 26.67 -2.13 -21.31
N TYR A 713 27.45 -1.09 -21.57
CA TYR A 713 26.95 0.21 -22.00
C TYR A 713 26.92 0.30 -23.51
N TRP A 714 25.90 0.96 -24.06
CA TRP A 714 25.65 0.99 -25.49
C TRP A 714 25.53 2.42 -25.99
N ARG A 715 26.26 2.73 -27.06
CA ARG A 715 26.11 3.96 -27.83
C ARG A 715 25.37 3.67 -29.12
N ARG A 716 24.41 4.53 -29.47
CA ARG A 716 23.79 4.54 -30.80
C ARG A 716 24.87 4.96 -31.82
N SER A 717 25.27 4.04 -32.70
CA SER A 717 26.37 4.24 -33.66
C SER A 717 25.90 4.62 -35.07
N GLY A 718 24.59 4.72 -35.26
CA GLY A 718 23.97 5.15 -36.51
C GLY A 718 22.55 5.67 -36.29
N VAL A 719 21.88 6.00 -37.38
CA VAL A 719 20.48 6.42 -37.36
C VAL A 719 19.55 5.20 -37.22
N PRO A 720 18.33 5.37 -36.68
CA PRO A 720 17.33 4.30 -36.71
C PRO A 720 16.95 3.93 -38.16
N HIS A 721 17.04 2.64 -38.50
CA HIS A 721 16.58 2.11 -39.79
C HIS A 721 15.17 1.56 -39.65
N HIS A 722 14.24 2.06 -40.45
CA HIS A 722 12.86 1.55 -40.48
C HIS A 722 12.85 0.11 -41.02
N LEU A 723 12.24 -0.80 -40.27
CA LEU A 723 12.10 -2.19 -40.66
C LEU A 723 10.88 -2.37 -41.57
N GLY A 724 11.08 -2.05 -42.85
CA GLY A 724 10.06 -2.24 -43.89
C GLY A 724 9.98 -3.69 -44.39
N GLY A 725 8.89 -4.02 -45.07
CA GLY A 725 8.65 -5.34 -45.63
C GLY A 725 7.16 -5.68 -45.63
N VAL A 726 6.82 -6.91 -46.01
CA VAL A 726 5.45 -7.41 -45.89
C VAL A 726 5.37 -8.25 -44.63
N TRP A 727 4.74 -7.70 -43.60
CA TRP A 727 4.45 -8.38 -42.36
C TRP A 727 3.32 -9.38 -42.56
N HIS A 728 3.52 -10.62 -42.12
CA HIS A 728 2.46 -11.64 -42.06
C HIS A 728 1.86 -11.65 -40.66
N ILE A 729 0.54 -11.58 -40.56
CA ILE A 729 -0.18 -11.45 -39.30
C ILE A 729 -1.12 -12.64 -39.16
N ASP A 730 -0.87 -13.47 -38.14
CA ASP A 730 -1.72 -14.59 -37.76
C ASP A 730 -2.34 -14.31 -36.39
N PHE A 731 -3.64 -14.44 -36.25
CA PHE A 731 -4.30 -14.39 -34.94
C PHE A 731 -4.18 -15.78 -34.30
N VAL A 732 -3.49 -15.89 -33.17
CA VAL A 732 -3.02 -17.19 -32.64
C VAL A 732 -3.74 -17.63 -31.36
N GLU A 733 -4.28 -16.68 -30.59
CA GLU A 733 -4.94 -16.94 -29.32
C GLU A 733 -5.95 -15.83 -29.03
N GLY A 734 -7.14 -16.16 -28.54
CA GLY A 734 -8.20 -15.20 -28.29
C GLY A 734 -9.54 -15.75 -28.76
N GLY A 735 -10.55 -14.90 -28.87
CA GLY A 735 -11.85 -15.39 -29.35
C GLY A 735 -12.98 -14.37 -29.30
N PRO A 736 -14.23 -14.81 -29.58
CA PRO A 736 -14.68 -16.21 -29.65
C PRO A 736 -14.28 -16.95 -30.94
N ALA A 737 -13.84 -16.23 -31.97
CA ALA A 737 -13.22 -16.78 -33.17
C ALA A 737 -11.90 -16.02 -33.43
N LEU A 738 -10.97 -16.69 -34.11
CA LEU A 738 -9.75 -16.05 -34.60
C LEU A 738 -10.07 -15.34 -35.93
N PRO A 739 -9.74 -14.05 -36.09
CA PRO A 739 -9.82 -13.39 -37.40
C PRO A 739 -8.91 -14.07 -38.43
N ALA A 740 -9.18 -13.85 -39.71
CA ALA A 740 -8.37 -14.42 -40.77
C ALA A 740 -6.94 -13.83 -40.77
N SER A 741 -5.96 -14.66 -41.15
CA SER A 741 -4.59 -14.18 -41.37
C SER A 741 -4.56 -13.12 -42.47
N CYS A 742 -3.70 -12.12 -42.31
CA CYS A 742 -3.58 -11.01 -43.24
C CYS A 742 -2.12 -10.56 -43.40
N GLN A 743 -1.89 -9.61 -44.30
CA GLN A 743 -0.58 -9.05 -44.56
C GLN A 743 -0.65 -7.52 -44.53
N GLN A 744 0.40 -6.89 -43.98
CA GLN A 744 0.54 -5.44 -43.94
C GLN A 744 1.93 -5.04 -44.40
N LYS A 745 2.00 -4.05 -45.28
CA LYS A 745 3.28 -3.40 -45.63
C LYS A 745 3.60 -2.27 -44.66
N ASP A 746 2.59 -1.43 -44.42
CA ASP A 746 2.62 -0.35 -43.44
C ASP A 746 1.86 -0.84 -42.21
N LEU A 747 2.57 -0.98 -41.09
CA LEU A 747 1.99 -1.43 -39.83
C LEU A 747 0.94 -0.42 -39.34
N ALA A 748 -0.20 -0.95 -38.89
CA ALA A 748 -1.31 -0.15 -38.38
C ALA A 748 -2.16 -1.01 -37.44
N SER A 749 -3.02 -0.36 -36.67
CA SER A 749 -3.99 -1.06 -35.83
C SER A 749 -4.81 -2.06 -36.64
N TRP A 750 -4.91 -3.31 -36.19
CA TRP A 750 -5.74 -4.32 -36.88
C TRP A 750 -7.23 -3.96 -36.86
N THR A 751 -7.65 -3.05 -35.98
CA THR A 751 -9.02 -2.52 -35.92
C THR A 751 -9.37 -1.59 -37.08
N MET A 752 -8.39 -1.24 -37.93
CA MET A 752 -8.61 -0.50 -39.17
C MET A 752 -8.79 -1.42 -40.39
N GLN A 753 -8.63 -2.73 -40.23
CA GLN A 753 -8.79 -3.67 -41.34
C GLN A 753 -10.26 -3.80 -41.76
N LYS A 754 -10.51 -4.29 -42.98
CA LYS A 754 -11.89 -4.44 -43.50
C LYS A 754 -12.69 -5.53 -42.78
N GLU A 755 -12.01 -6.53 -42.22
CA GLU A 755 -12.63 -7.64 -41.50
C GLU A 755 -13.17 -7.16 -40.15
N LYS A 756 -14.48 -7.31 -39.93
CA LYS A 756 -15.13 -6.80 -38.71
C LYS A 756 -14.72 -7.57 -37.45
N GLU A 757 -14.29 -8.83 -37.56
CA GLU A 757 -13.85 -9.60 -36.39
C GLU A 757 -12.61 -9.00 -35.73
N THR A 758 -11.69 -8.40 -36.50
CA THR A 758 -10.49 -7.76 -35.93
C THR A 758 -10.84 -6.56 -35.05
N TRP A 759 -12.00 -5.92 -35.26
CA TRP A 759 -12.43 -4.73 -34.51
C TRP A 759 -12.86 -5.06 -33.09
N ARG A 760 -13.32 -6.29 -32.86
CA ARG A 760 -13.81 -6.80 -31.57
C ARG A 760 -12.94 -7.90 -31.00
N PHE A 761 -11.83 -8.22 -31.67
CA PHE A 761 -10.91 -9.26 -31.23
C PHE A 761 -10.23 -8.85 -29.92
N ALA A 762 -10.17 -9.81 -29.00
CA ALA A 762 -9.40 -9.73 -27.77
C ALA A 762 -8.51 -10.96 -27.70
N GLY A 763 -7.20 -10.75 -27.73
CA GLY A 763 -6.21 -11.83 -27.76
C GLY A 763 -4.87 -11.39 -28.33
N THR A 764 -4.16 -12.34 -28.93
CA THR A 764 -2.81 -12.16 -29.45
C THR A 764 -2.76 -12.41 -30.96
N ALA A 765 -2.06 -11.55 -31.69
CA ALA A 765 -1.63 -11.82 -33.06
C ALA A 765 -0.11 -11.87 -33.17
N ARG A 766 0.37 -12.80 -34.00
CA ARG A 766 1.78 -12.99 -34.33
C ARG A 766 2.08 -12.26 -35.64
N TYR A 767 3.00 -11.31 -35.58
CA TYR A 767 3.58 -10.60 -36.71
C TYR A 767 4.90 -11.28 -37.10
N THR A 768 5.06 -11.66 -38.36
CA THR A 768 6.30 -12.28 -38.87
C THR A 768 6.91 -11.44 -39.98
N LEU A 769 8.23 -11.24 -39.93
CA LEU A 769 9.01 -10.64 -41.01
C LEU A 769 10.39 -11.31 -41.12
N THR A 770 10.88 -11.47 -42.34
CA THR A 770 12.26 -11.84 -42.63
C THR A 770 13.01 -10.67 -43.25
N PHE A 771 14.23 -10.39 -42.78
CA PHE A 771 15.02 -9.25 -43.22
C PHE A 771 16.53 -9.47 -43.05
N ASP A 772 17.32 -8.69 -43.77
CA ASP A 772 18.78 -8.64 -43.63
C ASP A 772 19.21 -7.51 -42.70
N ALA A 773 20.36 -7.65 -42.04
CA ALA A 773 20.88 -6.59 -41.17
C ALA A 773 21.08 -5.28 -41.97
N PRO A 774 20.57 -4.14 -41.51
CA PRO A 774 20.51 -2.93 -42.33
C PRO A 774 21.89 -2.26 -42.54
N VAL A 775 22.91 -2.64 -41.77
CA VAL A 775 24.26 -2.10 -41.86
C VAL A 775 25.26 -3.24 -41.92
N ALA A 776 26.05 -3.29 -42.99
CA ALA A 776 27.05 -4.35 -43.19
C ALA A 776 28.10 -4.36 -42.06
N GLY A 777 28.41 -5.53 -41.51
CA GLY A 777 29.39 -5.72 -40.44
C GLY A 777 28.91 -5.31 -39.05
N GLN A 778 27.75 -4.66 -38.93
CA GLN A 778 27.15 -4.32 -37.65
C GLN A 778 26.37 -5.52 -37.10
N ARG A 779 26.61 -5.85 -35.83
CA ARG A 779 26.05 -7.05 -35.17
C ARG A 779 24.97 -6.73 -34.13
N PHE A 780 25.16 -5.67 -33.35
CA PHE A 780 24.26 -5.28 -32.27
C PHE A 780 23.34 -4.15 -32.70
N TYR A 781 22.06 -4.26 -32.34
CA TYR A 781 21.03 -3.27 -32.67
C TYR A 781 20.09 -3.06 -31.50
N ARG A 782 19.55 -1.86 -31.37
CA ARG A 782 18.33 -1.62 -30.58
C ARG A 782 17.14 -1.88 -31.49
N LEU A 783 16.37 -2.92 -31.19
CA LEU A 783 15.07 -3.15 -31.79
C LEU A 783 14.05 -2.34 -31.00
N ASP A 784 13.45 -1.34 -31.66
CA ASP A 784 12.39 -0.51 -31.09
C ASP A 784 11.09 -0.82 -31.84
N LEU A 785 10.07 -1.27 -31.12
CA LEU A 785 8.78 -1.63 -31.72
C LEU A 785 7.89 -0.41 -31.99
N GLY A 786 8.31 0.78 -31.56
CA GLY A 786 7.47 1.97 -31.55
C GLY A 786 6.28 1.73 -30.63
N ARG A 787 5.07 1.71 -31.21
CA ARG A 787 3.84 1.43 -30.46
C ARG A 787 3.34 0.01 -30.70
N ALA A 788 3.28 -0.78 -29.63
CA ALA A 788 2.55 -2.04 -29.57
C ALA A 788 1.39 -1.87 -28.58
N ALA A 789 0.18 -2.27 -28.99
CA ALA A 789 -1.05 -2.15 -28.19
C ALA A 789 -1.51 -3.54 -27.76
N GLU A 790 -1.18 -4.02 -26.55
CA GLU A 790 -0.55 -3.31 -25.42
C GLU A 790 0.65 -4.03 -24.77
N SER A 791 0.94 -5.30 -25.11
CA SER A 791 2.16 -6.02 -24.75
C SER A 791 2.67 -6.84 -25.93
N ALA A 792 3.99 -7.12 -25.97
CA ALA A 792 4.63 -7.79 -27.09
C ALA A 792 5.73 -8.75 -26.65
N GLN A 793 5.56 -10.05 -26.91
CA GLN A 793 6.66 -11.02 -26.82
C GLN A 793 7.43 -11.04 -28.14
N VAL A 794 8.76 -10.97 -28.07
CA VAL A 794 9.63 -10.91 -29.24
C VAL A 794 10.44 -12.20 -29.34
N VAL A 795 10.33 -12.87 -30.49
CA VAL A 795 11.11 -14.05 -30.85
C VAL A 795 11.95 -13.73 -32.08
N LEU A 796 13.27 -13.85 -31.96
CA LEU A 796 14.22 -13.56 -33.02
C LEU A 796 15.03 -14.80 -33.34
N ASN A 797 15.01 -15.24 -34.60
CA ASN A 797 15.71 -16.42 -35.08
C ASN A 797 15.39 -17.70 -34.27
N GLY A 798 14.15 -17.79 -33.77
CA GLY A 798 13.65 -18.90 -32.95
C GLY A 798 13.95 -18.79 -31.45
N ALA A 799 14.67 -17.76 -30.99
CA ALA A 799 14.92 -17.51 -29.58
C ALA A 799 13.97 -16.44 -29.03
N ASP A 800 13.33 -16.69 -27.88
CA ASP A 800 12.62 -15.67 -27.12
C ASP A 800 13.64 -14.67 -26.54
N VAL A 801 13.56 -13.42 -26.98
CA VAL A 801 14.47 -12.35 -26.56
C VAL A 801 13.83 -11.40 -25.53
N GLY A 802 12.55 -11.62 -25.18
CA GLY A 802 11.88 -10.93 -24.08
C GLY A 802 10.44 -10.51 -24.39
N THR A 803 9.70 -10.23 -23.31
CA THR A 803 8.34 -9.69 -23.34
C THR A 803 8.35 -8.22 -22.93
N LEU A 804 7.99 -7.35 -23.86
CA LEU A 804 7.84 -5.91 -23.68
C LEU A 804 6.41 -5.61 -23.23
N PHE A 805 6.24 -5.25 -21.97
CA PHE A 805 4.94 -4.92 -21.37
C PHE A 805 4.86 -3.50 -20.81
N SER A 806 5.97 -2.76 -20.87
CA SER A 806 6.10 -1.39 -20.39
C SER A 806 7.02 -0.61 -21.31
N ARG A 807 6.89 0.72 -21.30
CA ARG A 807 7.80 1.61 -22.03
C ARG A 807 9.21 1.59 -21.44
N PRO A 808 10.25 1.75 -22.28
CA PRO A 808 10.18 1.76 -23.75
C PRO A 808 9.94 0.34 -24.30
N PHE A 809 9.19 0.23 -25.40
CA PHE A 809 8.98 -1.06 -26.10
C PHE A 809 10.17 -1.37 -27.00
N ALA A 810 11.34 -1.49 -26.38
CA ALA A 810 12.60 -1.71 -27.09
C ALA A 810 13.52 -2.62 -26.30
N LEU A 811 14.35 -3.38 -27.01
CA LEU A 811 15.40 -4.22 -26.42
C LEU A 811 16.62 -4.28 -27.34
N ASN A 812 17.78 -4.59 -26.76
CA ASN A 812 19.00 -4.75 -27.53
C ASN A 812 19.07 -6.20 -28.05
N VAL A 813 19.27 -6.34 -29.36
CA VAL A 813 19.32 -7.62 -30.07
C VAL A 813 20.63 -7.79 -30.83
N GLU A 814 20.95 -9.04 -31.11
CA GLU A 814 22.02 -9.42 -32.02
C GLU A 814 21.42 -9.96 -33.32
N LEU A 815 21.91 -9.49 -34.46
CA LEU A 815 21.43 -9.90 -35.78
C LEU A 815 22.47 -10.72 -36.55
N ASN A 816 21.99 -11.69 -37.31
CA ASN A 816 22.76 -12.30 -38.39
C ASN A 816 22.91 -11.30 -39.56
N PRO A 817 23.94 -11.43 -40.41
CA PRO A 817 24.09 -10.55 -41.57
C PRO A 817 22.87 -10.58 -42.51
N SER A 818 22.27 -11.75 -42.69
CA SER A 818 21.09 -11.94 -43.56
C SER A 818 20.10 -12.94 -42.96
N ALA A 819 18.90 -12.98 -43.54
CA ALA A 819 17.85 -13.95 -43.23
C ALA A 819 17.43 -14.02 -41.75
N ASN A 820 17.42 -12.87 -41.06
CA ASN A 820 16.85 -12.79 -39.72
C ASN A 820 15.34 -12.98 -39.80
N ARG A 821 14.79 -13.86 -38.96
CA ARG A 821 13.34 -14.05 -38.82
C ARG A 821 12.88 -13.49 -37.50
N LEU A 822 12.03 -12.48 -37.55
CA LEU A 822 11.44 -11.81 -36.40
C LEU A 822 9.96 -12.18 -36.30
N GLU A 823 9.57 -12.68 -35.13
CA GLU A 823 8.19 -12.93 -34.73
C GLU A 823 7.87 -12.05 -33.53
N ILE A 824 6.77 -11.30 -33.60
CA ILE A 824 6.29 -10.45 -32.50
C ILE A 824 4.86 -10.85 -32.18
N PHE A 825 4.62 -11.36 -30.98
CA PHE A 825 3.30 -11.73 -30.49
C PHE A 825 2.73 -10.56 -29.71
N VAL A 826 1.82 -9.80 -30.33
CA VAL A 826 1.20 -8.63 -29.70
C VAL A 826 -0.15 -8.99 -29.12
N THR A 827 -0.31 -8.76 -27.82
CA THR A 827 -1.55 -9.01 -27.07
C THR A 827 -2.25 -7.69 -26.79
N ASN A 828 -3.52 -7.56 -27.17
CA ASN A 828 -4.31 -6.36 -26.91
C ASN A 828 -5.14 -6.48 -25.61
N LEU A 829 -5.94 -5.46 -25.31
CA LEU A 829 -6.90 -5.49 -24.21
C LEU A 829 -8.27 -6.02 -24.64
N ALA A 830 -9.04 -6.52 -23.67
CA ALA A 830 -10.40 -7.01 -23.89
C ALA A 830 -11.46 -5.91 -24.12
N ALA A 831 -11.12 -4.64 -23.98
CA ALA A 831 -12.03 -3.48 -24.09
C ALA A 831 -12.94 -3.53 -25.34
N ASN A 832 -12.36 -3.79 -26.51
CA ASN A 832 -13.09 -3.84 -27.78
C ASN A 832 -14.12 -4.97 -27.83
N ARG A 833 -13.83 -6.10 -27.18
CA ARG A 833 -14.74 -7.25 -27.10
C ARG A 833 -15.87 -7.00 -26.11
N ILE A 834 -15.57 -6.40 -24.97
CA ILE A 834 -16.59 -6.01 -23.96
C ILE A 834 -17.58 -5.02 -24.57
N ARG A 835 -17.07 -4.01 -25.28
CA ARG A 835 -17.89 -3.09 -26.07
C ARG A 835 -18.82 -3.82 -27.05
N ASP A 836 -18.33 -4.81 -27.79
CA ASP A 836 -19.15 -5.58 -28.73
C ASP A 836 -20.24 -6.40 -28.04
N LEU A 837 -19.96 -6.99 -26.87
CA LEU A 837 -20.98 -7.67 -26.06
C LEU A 837 -22.10 -6.72 -25.67
N ASP A 838 -21.77 -5.51 -25.20
CA ASP A 838 -22.75 -4.52 -24.75
C ASP A 838 -23.58 -3.99 -25.92
N ARG A 839 -22.96 -3.71 -27.07
CA ARG A 839 -23.68 -3.31 -28.29
C ARG A 839 -24.63 -4.38 -28.82
N ARG A 840 -24.36 -5.66 -28.54
CA ARG A 840 -25.23 -6.79 -28.90
C ARG A 840 -26.26 -7.13 -27.81
N GLY A 841 -26.21 -6.45 -26.66
CA GLY A 841 -27.11 -6.71 -25.53
C GLY A 841 -26.86 -8.07 -24.85
N ILE A 842 -25.64 -8.60 -24.92
CA ILE A 842 -25.29 -9.86 -24.23
C ILE A 842 -25.24 -9.60 -22.72
N ALA A 843 -26.02 -10.35 -21.95
CA ALA A 843 -26.10 -10.21 -20.51
C ALA A 843 -24.97 -10.99 -19.82
N TRP A 844 -23.83 -10.34 -19.59
CA TRP A 844 -22.67 -10.94 -18.88
C TRP A 844 -22.46 -10.41 -17.46
N ARG A 845 -23.09 -9.29 -17.09
CA ARG A 845 -23.05 -8.71 -15.74
C ARG A 845 -24.12 -9.35 -14.85
N LEU A 846 -23.78 -10.48 -14.24
CA LEU A 846 -24.72 -11.37 -13.56
C LEU A 846 -24.48 -11.43 -12.05
N PHE A 847 -23.99 -10.37 -11.42
CA PHE A 847 -23.61 -10.42 -10.00
C PHE A 847 -24.70 -9.85 -9.08
N HIS A 848 -24.81 -10.40 -7.87
CA HIS A 848 -25.67 -9.86 -6.81
C HIS A 848 -25.08 -8.57 -6.21
N ASP A 849 -25.82 -7.95 -5.31
CA ASP A 849 -25.42 -6.71 -4.60
C ASP A 849 -25.15 -5.53 -5.56
N ILE A 850 -23.91 -5.04 -5.67
CA ILE A 850 -23.54 -3.90 -6.54
C ILE A 850 -23.54 -4.26 -8.03
N ASN A 851 -23.60 -5.55 -8.36
CA ASN A 851 -23.39 -6.07 -9.70
C ASN A 851 -22.02 -5.64 -10.28
N PHE A 852 -22.01 -4.74 -11.25
CA PHE A 852 -20.82 -4.28 -11.96
C PHE A 852 -20.97 -2.79 -12.29
N VAL A 853 -19.97 -1.97 -11.95
CA VAL A 853 -20.02 -0.51 -12.08
C VAL A 853 -18.78 -0.01 -12.79
N ASN A 854 -18.85 1.18 -13.38
CA ASN A 854 -17.70 1.83 -14.01
C ASN A 854 -16.81 2.54 -12.97
N ILE A 855 -15.71 3.15 -13.40
CA ILE A 855 -14.78 3.86 -12.51
C ILE A 855 -15.41 5.04 -11.74
N ASP A 856 -16.54 5.56 -12.22
CA ASP A 856 -17.31 6.63 -11.57
C ASP A 856 -18.43 6.09 -10.66
N TYR A 857 -18.42 4.78 -10.35
CA TYR A 857 -19.44 4.09 -9.54
C TYR A 857 -20.87 4.18 -10.13
N LYS A 858 -20.99 4.31 -11.46
CA LYS A 858 -22.27 4.24 -12.18
C LYS A 858 -22.48 2.83 -12.76
N PRO A 859 -23.72 2.42 -13.08
CA PRO A 859 -23.96 1.19 -13.81
C PRO A 859 -23.05 1.10 -15.03
N PHE A 860 -22.34 -0.03 -15.17
CA PHE A 860 -21.36 -0.20 -16.23
C PHE A 860 -22.03 -0.35 -17.60
N ASP A 861 -21.55 0.43 -18.58
CA ASP A 861 -21.92 0.32 -19.99
C ASP A 861 -20.73 0.67 -20.88
N ALA A 862 -20.31 -0.29 -21.70
CA ALA A 862 -19.22 -0.13 -22.66
C ALA A 862 -19.71 0.12 -24.10
N SER A 863 -21.02 0.21 -24.37
CA SER A 863 -21.55 0.29 -25.73
C SER A 863 -21.00 1.47 -26.53
N ASP A 864 -20.76 2.57 -25.82
CA ASP A 864 -20.34 3.87 -26.37
C ASP A 864 -18.83 4.09 -26.30
N TRP A 865 -18.06 3.10 -25.82
CA TRP A 865 -16.61 3.21 -25.83
C TRP A 865 -16.08 3.38 -27.26
N PRO A 866 -15.08 4.23 -27.48
CA PRO A 866 -14.39 4.26 -28.76
C PRO A 866 -13.67 2.92 -28.99
N ILE A 867 -13.56 2.50 -30.26
CA ILE A 867 -12.72 1.35 -30.61
C ILE A 867 -11.28 1.72 -30.27
N ARG A 868 -10.64 0.92 -29.42
CA ARG A 868 -9.23 1.06 -29.08
C ARG A 868 -8.36 0.48 -30.17
N GLU A 869 -7.21 1.10 -30.39
CA GLU A 869 -6.20 0.55 -31.27
C GLU A 869 -5.64 -0.77 -30.70
N SER A 870 -5.18 -1.66 -31.57
CA SER A 870 -4.70 -2.98 -31.18
C SER A 870 -3.71 -3.52 -32.20
N GLY A 871 -2.70 -4.23 -31.72
CA GLY A 871 -1.64 -4.83 -32.55
C GLY A 871 -0.36 -4.01 -32.59
N LEU A 872 0.51 -4.34 -33.55
CA LEU A 872 1.77 -3.65 -33.78
C LEU A 872 1.54 -2.45 -34.71
N LEU A 873 1.61 -1.24 -34.15
CA LEU A 873 1.39 0.01 -34.89
C LEU A 873 2.70 0.57 -35.44
N GLY A 874 3.84 0.25 -34.81
CA GLY A 874 5.14 0.73 -35.23
C GLY A 874 5.37 2.23 -34.98
N PRO A 875 6.31 2.87 -35.71
CA PRO A 875 7.23 2.22 -36.62
C PRO A 875 8.19 1.26 -35.89
N VAL A 876 8.48 0.11 -36.49
CA VAL A 876 9.53 -0.79 -35.99
C VAL A 876 10.87 -0.32 -36.56
N THR A 877 11.87 -0.12 -35.70
CA THR A 877 13.20 0.35 -36.14
C THR A 877 14.33 -0.47 -35.55
N LEU A 878 15.45 -0.50 -36.27
CA LEU A 878 16.72 -1.07 -35.85
C LEU A 878 17.76 0.05 -35.82
N THR A 879 18.24 0.38 -34.62
CA THR A 879 19.30 1.38 -34.47
C THR A 879 20.64 0.67 -34.19
N PRO A 880 21.69 0.87 -35.01
CA PRO A 880 23.02 0.31 -34.78
C PRO A 880 23.53 0.65 -33.37
N LEU A 881 24.08 -0.34 -32.67
CA LEU A 881 24.69 -0.17 -31.35
C LEU A 881 26.15 -0.56 -31.36
N THR A 882 26.99 0.28 -30.75
CA THR A 882 28.38 -0.09 -30.43
C THR A 882 28.52 -0.15 -28.92
N LYS A 883 29.12 -1.22 -28.41
CA LYS A 883 29.45 -1.33 -26.99
C LYS A 883 30.49 -0.27 -26.65
N MET A 884 30.26 0.48 -25.58
CA MET A 884 31.18 1.52 -25.15
C MET A 884 32.44 0.90 -24.53
N GLU A 885 33.59 1.46 -24.86
CA GLU A 885 34.87 1.23 -24.19
C GLU A 885 35.13 2.42 -23.25
N PHE A 886 35.52 2.13 -22.01
CA PHE A 886 35.74 3.12 -20.95
C PHE A 886 37.21 3.19 -20.58
#